data_AF-A0A2E3V2N3-F1
#
_entry.id   AF-A0A2E3V2N3-F1
#
_cell.length_a   1.000
_cell.length_b   1.000
_cell.length_c   1.000
_cell.angle_alpha   90.00
_cell.angle_beta   90.00
_cell.angle_gamma   90.00
#
_symmetry.space_group_name_H-M   'P 1'
#
loop_
_entity.id
_entity.type
_entity.pdbx_description
1 polymer ?
#
loop_
_entity_poly.entity_id
_entity_poly.type
_entity_poly.pdbx_seq_one_letter_code
_entity_poly.pdbx_strand_id
1 'polypeptide(L)'
;MLDEMKKNSATTMLVIGIMLVAVNATLITSTFDGLISDGMAQQVTDAYDEEADFDEEWATSTSEKVYFGYNLTDVDALSSEDPSNAYTKVGPWIYNVTSHKEILEWNDEEGTMTYSEYEVFEWCEECTWLDRDGSMGAVGEIYDSVPGTNDFRNVNILWTAQSIGAIGAVGFDYGEPFAKAGFATNMMTLELSSKAPSMWSAQDTEDSIAEASAALMAMGLNATDADSEAPHQLMYAAYDSWNASSGAGTMTPVSYPADIIFNDATDPSTGICIALTCDYGHMLVAGMGEPSESVTPMRAMLYGYGDVAEPERTHIDWAVYALAGNNFLGNGGGADLTTVDNNRERLQTVSGVDIANPDALEHVLFGIGETGLAEGLIQTTDFNGLPLNGNILFLLGASANAFEAMGTYGIGLSQLLGLANYADCWLGSGLLCANTESFPMILVGESGAMNSDQWWIESFGGEEPLQGGYIPLGLNMGPFEGLIDMSNEDVRRLLYDGPYAMCGQSPALGECTSSFGSEFMYGEASGKTLPQGSDGAETGGEVSDWDDEYVANLYGITELEAQAFRSYIKNFMVDIVVPTLLTFQTGSEAYTTQTVDQWLFGSCDAVLEFQFGSENCFSSLETNKTYYGSISEDHPEGLSTGDYSAYVMSTRGDTIGQRLMQGYVNSDGDGLCDFDYSAGGVFLGANIECEEGQVYGMTEYLTWRAPHRDNLNYGLMEEAVGSSVDYAVLGNSIGAIGNSDESFKYNLGGYAVASTVVGEEVDFKGIPMVEHSIVLDATQHNIQSKLIPPSLSPVSVTPGVLGLYFNGNVDMKVEPNTNAVMYGHGTLQFVLDIRGLGYDSPDLSEGATDAYPVFEIAIHSEIGDEDAEGVRDATDSMGIMGFTNLDAPAPISYLNIAQLVIYLVGLGLAVNGGMKMSSKDEEE
;
A
#
# COMPACT_ATOMS: atom_id res chain seq x y z
N MET A 1 58.70 61.27 61.98
CA MET A 1 58.38 60.09 61.14
C MET A 1 57.03 60.18 60.43
N LEU A 2 56.14 61.10 60.83
CA LEU A 2 55.01 61.60 60.03
C LEU A 2 55.36 62.85 59.19
N ASP A 3 56.67 63.14 59.05
CA ASP A 3 57.19 64.32 58.33
C ASP A 3 57.88 63.97 57.00
N GLU A 4 57.96 62.69 56.61
CA GLU A 4 58.55 62.28 55.33
C GLU A 4 57.55 61.77 54.27
N MET A 5 56.23 61.73 54.57
CA MET A 5 55.21 61.33 53.57
C MET A 5 54.35 62.48 53.03
N LYS A 6 54.72 63.75 53.27
CA LYS A 6 53.97 64.92 52.77
C LYS A 6 54.30 65.36 51.34
N LYS A 7 55.06 64.56 50.58
CA LYS A 7 55.51 64.96 49.23
C LYS A 7 54.96 64.15 48.05
N ASN A 8 53.88 63.38 48.19
CA ASN A 8 53.31 62.66 47.04
C ASN A 8 51.77 62.42 47.04
N SER A 9 50.96 63.40 47.46
CA SER A 9 49.49 63.22 47.51
C SER A 9 48.76 63.53 46.19
N ALA A 10 49.31 64.35 45.29
CA ALA A 10 48.65 64.69 44.02
C ALA A 10 48.91 63.64 42.93
N THR A 11 50.16 63.18 42.81
CA THR A 11 50.58 62.15 41.85
C THR A 11 49.95 60.79 42.17
N THR A 12 49.75 60.46 43.45
CA THR A 12 49.09 59.22 43.87
C THR A 12 47.57 59.24 43.58
N MET A 13 46.88 60.38 43.71
CA MET A 13 45.46 60.49 43.33
C MET A 13 45.25 60.52 41.81
N LEU A 14 46.17 61.13 41.05
CA LEU A 14 46.15 61.08 39.58
C LEU A 14 46.45 59.67 39.06
N VAL A 15 47.42 58.96 39.64
CA VAL A 15 47.78 57.58 39.24
C VAL A 15 46.70 56.58 39.67
N ILE A 16 46.05 56.74 40.83
CA ILE A 16 44.90 55.91 41.22
C ILE A 16 43.68 56.23 40.34
N GLY A 17 43.45 57.50 39.99
CA GLY A 17 42.37 57.90 39.06
C GLY A 17 42.58 57.39 37.63
N ILE A 18 43.81 57.44 37.11
CA ILE A 18 44.17 56.90 35.79
C ILE A 18 44.23 55.36 35.81
N MET A 19 44.69 54.72 36.90
CA MET A 19 44.60 53.26 37.05
C MET A 19 43.15 52.78 37.16
N LEU A 20 42.26 53.46 37.87
CA LEU A 20 40.84 53.08 37.94
C LEU A 20 40.14 53.22 36.58
N VAL A 21 40.58 54.17 35.74
CA VAL A 21 40.10 54.32 34.35
C VAL A 21 40.73 53.30 33.40
N ALA A 22 42.03 52.98 33.55
CA ALA A 22 42.75 52.05 32.69
C ALA A 22 42.53 50.56 33.04
N VAL A 23 42.37 50.22 34.32
CA VAL A 23 42.00 48.89 34.81
C VAL A 23 40.52 48.61 34.46
N ASN A 24 39.66 49.63 34.46
CA ASN A 24 38.31 49.52 33.90
C ASN A 24 38.36 49.27 32.38
N ALA A 25 39.13 50.02 31.58
CA ALA A 25 39.11 49.87 30.13
C ALA A 25 39.58 48.49 29.58
N THR A 26 40.39 47.73 30.32
CA THR A 26 40.91 46.42 29.85
C THR A 26 40.33 45.19 30.56
N LEU A 27 39.74 45.34 31.75
CA LEU A 27 39.01 44.25 32.40
C LEU A 27 37.52 44.28 32.06
N ILE A 28 36.94 45.45 31.77
CA ILE A 28 35.51 45.58 31.49
C ILE A 28 35.12 44.92 30.17
N THR A 29 35.94 44.87 29.12
CA THR A 29 35.51 44.18 27.88
C THR A 29 35.34 42.67 28.09
N SER A 30 36.30 41.96 28.68
CA SER A 30 36.20 40.50 28.84
C SER A 30 35.34 40.04 30.03
N THR A 31 35.12 40.88 31.05
CA THR A 31 34.17 40.54 32.14
C THR A 31 32.79 41.13 31.93
N PHE A 32 32.61 42.16 31.10
CA PHE A 32 31.28 42.60 30.68
C PHE A 32 30.75 41.77 29.53
N ASP A 33 31.56 41.30 28.56
CA ASP A 33 31.07 40.29 27.61
C ASP A 33 30.55 39.06 28.38
N GLY A 34 31.26 38.64 29.44
CA GLY A 34 30.79 37.62 30.38
C GLY A 34 29.54 38.00 31.18
N LEU A 35 29.46 39.21 31.77
CA LEU A 35 28.27 39.67 32.53
C LEU A 35 27.04 40.01 31.65
N ILE A 36 27.26 40.30 30.37
CA ILE A 36 26.25 40.62 29.37
C ILE A 36 25.74 39.32 28.75
N SER A 37 26.64 38.39 28.41
CA SER A 37 26.27 36.99 28.13
C SER A 37 25.52 36.38 29.31
N ASP A 38 26.01 36.53 30.56
CA ASP A 38 25.31 36.08 31.77
C ASP A 38 23.95 36.79 31.95
N GLY A 39 23.85 38.07 31.59
CA GLY A 39 22.60 38.85 31.72
C GLY A 39 21.56 38.54 30.65
N MET A 40 21.98 38.26 29.42
CA MET A 40 21.11 37.83 28.31
C MET A 40 20.74 36.34 28.47
N ALA A 41 21.66 35.50 28.91
CA ALA A 41 21.38 34.12 29.31
C ALA A 41 20.43 34.07 30.53
N GLN A 42 20.56 35.00 31.49
CA GLN A 42 19.59 35.16 32.57
C GLN A 42 18.23 35.61 32.03
N GLN A 43 18.16 36.50 31.05
CA GLN A 43 16.90 36.90 30.43
C GLN A 43 16.21 35.75 29.67
N VAL A 44 16.98 34.87 29.03
CA VAL A 44 16.47 33.62 28.45
C VAL A 44 16.02 32.66 29.54
N THR A 45 16.74 32.58 30.66
CA THR A 45 16.34 31.76 31.82
C THR A 45 15.04 32.26 32.46
N ASP A 46 14.93 33.58 32.66
CA ASP A 46 13.76 34.28 33.21
C ASP A 46 12.55 34.25 32.24
N ALA A 47 12.73 33.80 30.99
CA ALA A 47 11.64 33.64 30.02
C ALA A 47 11.08 32.21 30.00
N TYR A 48 11.68 31.29 30.77
CA TYR A 48 11.30 29.88 30.83
C TYR A 48 11.12 29.40 32.28
N ASP A 49 11.30 30.25 33.30
CA ASP A 49 11.39 29.81 34.70
C ASP A 49 10.05 29.74 35.44
N GLU A 50 8.98 30.35 34.90
CA GLU A 50 7.62 30.29 35.42
C GLU A 50 6.58 29.88 34.34
N GLU A 51 5.52 29.17 34.74
CA GLU A 51 4.41 28.79 33.84
C GLU A 51 3.73 30.02 33.20
N ALA A 52 3.74 31.16 33.90
CA ALA A 52 3.12 32.40 33.44
C ALA A 52 3.86 33.08 32.27
N ASP A 53 5.10 32.68 31.98
CA ASP A 53 5.88 33.18 30.84
C ASP A 53 5.39 32.61 29.51
N PHE A 54 4.61 31.52 29.56
CA PHE A 54 3.95 30.90 28.43
C PHE A 54 2.55 31.48 28.25
N ASP A 55 2.49 32.62 27.55
CA ASP A 55 1.26 33.38 27.35
C ASP A 55 0.44 32.92 26.12
N GLU A 56 -0.57 33.71 25.75
CA GLU A 56 -1.45 33.41 24.62
C GLU A 56 -0.71 33.42 23.27
N GLU A 57 0.41 34.15 23.14
CA GLU A 57 1.24 34.17 21.94
C GLU A 57 2.08 32.89 21.80
N TRP A 58 2.54 32.30 22.91
CA TRP A 58 3.15 30.97 22.89
C TRP A 58 2.11 29.88 22.61
N ALA A 59 0.93 29.98 23.25
CA ALA A 59 -0.16 29.02 23.13
C ALA A 59 -0.75 28.95 21.71
N THR A 60 -0.68 30.04 20.95
CA THR A 60 -1.08 30.08 19.54
C THR A 60 -0.05 30.82 18.71
N SER A 61 0.79 30.07 17.98
CA SER A 61 1.86 30.64 17.15
C SER A 61 1.64 30.30 15.68
N THR A 62 1.77 31.29 14.78
CA THR A 62 1.62 31.09 13.34
C THR A 62 2.97 31.22 12.62
N SER A 63 3.24 30.32 11.67
CA SER A 63 4.44 30.35 10.81
C SER A 63 4.09 30.00 9.37
N GLU A 64 4.90 30.45 8.41
CA GLU A 64 4.72 30.10 6.99
C GLU A 64 5.48 28.82 6.64
N LYS A 65 4.81 27.86 6.00
CA LYS A 65 5.45 26.69 5.36
C LYS A 65 5.21 26.75 3.85
N VAL A 66 6.26 26.47 3.08
CA VAL A 66 6.23 26.49 1.62
C VAL A 66 6.49 25.10 1.07
N TYR A 67 5.58 24.63 0.21
CA TYR A 67 5.64 23.31 -0.41
C TYR A 67 5.82 23.43 -1.92
N PHE A 68 6.61 22.51 -2.47
CA PHE A 68 6.76 22.27 -3.90
C PHE A 68 6.58 20.79 -4.20
N GLY A 69 6.08 20.51 -5.40
CA GLY A 69 5.83 19.15 -5.87
C GLY A 69 6.34 18.98 -7.29
N TYR A 70 6.61 17.75 -7.68
CA TYR A 70 7.05 17.42 -9.03
C TYR A 70 5.89 16.72 -9.75
N ASN A 71 5.20 17.45 -10.62
CA ASN A 71 3.98 16.99 -11.29
C ASN A 71 4.33 16.15 -12.53
N LEU A 72 3.67 15.01 -12.70
CA LEU A 72 3.83 14.14 -13.85
C LEU A 72 3.11 14.73 -15.07
N THR A 73 3.90 15.26 -16.02
CA THR A 73 3.41 15.98 -17.20
C THR A 73 3.55 15.22 -18.51
N ASP A 74 4.57 14.34 -18.61
CA ASP A 74 4.82 13.52 -19.79
C ASP A 74 5.03 12.06 -19.38
N VAL A 75 3.96 11.27 -19.45
CA VAL A 75 4.01 9.84 -19.10
C VAL A 75 4.91 9.06 -20.05
N ASP A 76 5.04 9.46 -21.32
CA ASP A 76 5.88 8.75 -22.30
C ASP A 76 7.37 8.88 -21.95
N ALA A 77 7.76 9.97 -21.28
CA ALA A 77 9.12 10.20 -20.82
C ALA A 77 9.55 9.23 -19.70
N LEU A 78 8.60 8.61 -18.96
CA LEU A 78 8.91 7.61 -17.92
C LEU A 78 9.62 6.38 -18.50
N SER A 79 9.39 6.06 -19.77
CA SER A 79 10.03 4.94 -20.47
C SER A 79 11.31 5.35 -21.23
N SER A 80 11.77 6.59 -21.05
CA SER A 80 12.95 7.11 -21.74
C SER A 80 14.25 6.77 -21.01
N GLU A 81 15.41 7.09 -21.61
CA GLU A 81 16.71 6.95 -20.93
C GLU A 81 16.83 7.85 -19.69
N ASP A 82 15.97 8.86 -19.53
CA ASP A 82 15.94 9.76 -18.38
C ASP A 82 14.48 10.05 -17.96
N PRO A 83 13.91 9.17 -17.10
CA PRO A 83 12.54 9.28 -16.60
C PRO A 83 12.24 10.56 -15.83
N SER A 84 13.26 11.28 -15.34
CA SER A 84 13.08 12.52 -14.58
C SER A 84 12.44 13.63 -15.42
N ASN A 85 12.61 13.62 -16.74
CA ASN A 85 11.99 14.57 -17.67
C ASN A 85 10.46 14.47 -17.73
N ALA A 86 9.87 13.39 -17.20
CA ALA A 86 8.43 13.25 -17.07
C ALA A 86 7.82 14.27 -16.08
N TYR A 87 8.64 14.76 -15.15
CA TYR A 87 8.21 15.57 -14.02
C TYR A 87 8.58 17.05 -14.17
N THR A 88 7.68 17.93 -13.75
CA THR A 88 7.91 19.38 -13.71
C THR A 88 7.66 19.90 -12.29
N LYS A 89 8.61 20.67 -11.71
CA LYS A 89 8.42 21.34 -10.42
C LYS A 89 7.27 22.33 -10.50
N VAL A 90 6.33 22.24 -9.57
CA VAL A 90 5.12 23.07 -9.43
C VAL A 90 4.99 23.56 -7.98
N GLY A 91 4.27 24.67 -7.80
CA GLY A 91 4.17 25.44 -6.55
C GLY A 91 4.36 26.94 -6.85
N PRO A 92 4.70 27.77 -5.85
CA PRO A 92 4.73 27.47 -4.42
C PRO A 92 3.32 27.33 -3.84
N TRP A 93 3.09 26.33 -2.99
CA TRP A 93 1.92 26.30 -2.11
C TRP A 93 2.33 26.80 -0.74
N ILE A 94 1.82 27.97 -0.35
CA ILE A 94 2.19 28.63 0.89
C ILE A 94 1.03 28.54 1.87
N TYR A 95 1.28 27.95 3.04
CA TYR A 95 0.30 27.82 4.11
C TYR A 95 0.78 28.55 5.37
N ASN A 96 -0.15 29.27 6.00
CA ASN A 96 -0.03 29.74 7.37
C ASN A 96 -0.37 28.58 8.30
N VAL A 97 0.63 28.09 9.02
CA VAL A 97 0.53 26.99 9.97
C VAL A 97 0.39 27.57 11.36
N THR A 98 -0.79 27.40 11.94
CA THR A 98 -1.08 27.83 13.31
C THR A 98 -0.95 26.63 14.24
N SER A 99 0.06 26.66 15.10
CA SER A 99 0.27 25.67 16.15
C SER A 99 -0.51 26.09 17.39
N HIS A 100 -1.35 25.20 17.90
CA HIS A 100 -2.09 25.36 19.14
C HIS A 100 -1.44 24.49 20.21
N LYS A 101 -1.03 25.11 21.32
CA LYS A 101 -0.32 24.46 22.41
C LYS A 101 -1.07 24.62 23.73
N GLU A 102 -1.12 23.57 24.52
CA GLU A 102 -1.70 23.57 25.86
C GLU A 102 -0.74 22.92 26.85
N ILE A 103 -0.49 23.60 27.97
CA ILE A 103 0.32 23.05 29.06
C ILE A 103 -0.53 22.02 29.81
N LEU A 104 -0.05 20.78 29.84
CA LEU A 104 -0.69 19.67 30.54
C LEU A 104 -0.13 19.50 31.96
N GLU A 105 1.18 19.68 32.12
CA GLU A 105 1.86 19.53 33.41
C GLU A 105 3.08 20.46 33.50
N TRP A 106 3.28 21.07 34.68
CA TRP A 106 4.48 21.84 35.02
C TRP A 106 5.21 21.19 36.20
N ASN A 107 6.49 20.85 36.03
CA ASN A 107 7.31 20.24 37.07
C ASN A 107 8.52 21.12 37.44
N ASP A 108 8.35 21.90 38.51
CA ASP A 108 9.40 22.77 39.05
C ASP A 108 10.60 22.01 39.63
N GLU A 109 10.42 20.80 40.15
CA GLU A 109 11.50 20.05 40.80
C GLU A 109 12.46 19.46 39.77
N GLU A 110 11.93 18.95 38.67
CA GLU A 110 12.72 18.40 37.56
C GLU A 110 13.13 19.47 36.54
N GLY A 111 12.47 20.64 36.56
CA GLY A 111 12.72 21.72 35.60
C GLY A 111 12.24 21.34 34.21
N THR A 112 11.02 20.82 34.12
CA THR A 112 10.41 20.35 32.87
C THR A 112 8.95 20.77 32.77
N MET A 113 8.46 20.96 31.55
CA MET A 113 7.03 21.11 31.25
C MET A 113 6.58 20.04 30.25
N THR A 114 5.33 19.61 30.36
CA THR A 114 4.64 18.75 29.40
C THR A 114 3.53 19.55 28.73
N TYR A 115 3.53 19.60 27.40
CA TYR A 115 2.50 20.30 26.63
C TYR A 115 2.01 19.46 25.45
N SER A 116 0.75 19.64 25.06
CA SER A 116 0.20 19.12 23.81
C SER A 116 0.31 20.14 22.69
N GLU A 117 0.41 19.67 21.45
CA GLU A 117 0.49 20.50 20.25
C GLU A 117 -0.28 19.86 19.09
N TYR A 118 -1.10 20.67 18.41
CA TYR A 118 -1.68 20.33 17.11
C TYR A 118 -1.56 21.52 16.15
N GLU A 119 -1.47 21.23 14.85
CA GLU A 119 -1.30 22.26 13.81
C GLU A 119 -2.58 22.37 12.96
N VAL A 120 -2.88 23.60 12.55
CA VAL A 120 -3.95 23.91 11.58
C VAL A 120 -3.33 24.68 10.41
N PHE A 121 -3.60 24.21 9.20
CA PHE A 121 -3.03 24.76 7.97
C PHE A 121 -4.06 25.58 7.22
N GLU A 122 -3.73 26.82 6.89
CA GLU A 122 -4.56 27.72 6.10
C GLU A 122 -3.79 28.24 4.89
N TRP A 123 -4.35 28.10 3.69
CA TRP A 123 -3.70 28.61 2.47
C TRP A 123 -3.57 30.13 2.51
N CYS A 124 -2.37 30.64 2.28
CA CYS A 124 -2.09 32.07 2.22
C CYS A 124 -2.14 32.55 0.76
N GLU A 125 -3.26 33.15 0.35
CA GLU A 125 -3.46 33.69 -1.01
C GLU A 125 -2.54 34.88 -1.33
N GLU A 126 -2.19 35.70 -0.33
CA GLU A 126 -1.40 36.92 -0.52
C GLU A 126 0.12 36.71 -0.34
N CYS A 127 0.54 35.51 0.07
CA CYS A 127 1.96 35.21 0.31
C CYS A 127 2.72 35.04 -1.00
N THR A 128 4.03 35.32 -0.95
CA THR A 128 4.92 35.20 -2.11
C THR A 128 6.22 34.51 -1.73
N TRP A 129 6.79 33.76 -2.66
CA TRP A 129 8.08 33.10 -2.50
C TRP A 129 9.14 33.77 -3.37
N LEU A 130 10.28 34.11 -2.78
CA LEU A 130 11.46 34.58 -3.52
C LEU A 130 12.35 33.37 -3.85
N ASP A 131 12.50 33.07 -5.13
CA ASP A 131 13.38 32.02 -5.61
C ASP A 131 14.86 32.44 -5.46
N ARG A 132 15.49 32.04 -4.35
CA ARG A 132 16.89 32.40 -4.02
C ARG A 132 17.91 31.45 -4.62
N ASP A 133 17.51 30.23 -4.95
CA ASP A 133 18.39 29.17 -5.47
C ASP A 133 18.24 28.98 -6.99
N GLY A 134 17.23 29.58 -7.61
CA GLY A 134 16.94 29.45 -9.04
C GLY A 134 16.28 28.12 -9.38
N SER A 135 15.67 27.45 -8.38
CA SER A 135 15.09 26.11 -8.55
C SER A 135 13.76 26.11 -9.29
N MET A 136 13.07 27.25 -9.38
CA MET A 136 11.83 27.42 -10.16
C MET A 136 12.04 28.23 -11.44
N GLY A 137 13.00 29.14 -11.44
CA GLY A 137 13.29 29.98 -12.59
C GLY A 137 14.55 30.81 -12.43
N ALA A 138 14.47 32.11 -12.72
CA ALA A 138 15.64 32.97 -12.56
C ALA A 138 15.85 33.30 -11.07
N VAL A 139 17.07 33.17 -10.58
CA VAL A 139 17.44 33.59 -9.22
C VAL A 139 16.99 35.04 -8.96
N GLY A 140 16.21 35.23 -7.90
CA GLY A 140 15.61 36.49 -7.48
C GLY A 140 14.21 36.76 -8.04
N GLU A 141 13.60 35.82 -8.75
CA GLU A 141 12.21 35.89 -9.20
C GLU A 141 11.23 35.64 -8.04
N ILE A 142 10.08 36.30 -8.07
CA ILE A 142 9.05 36.20 -7.02
C ILE A 142 7.84 35.48 -7.62
N TYR A 143 7.36 34.45 -6.92
CA TYR A 143 6.21 33.64 -7.31
C TYR A 143 5.07 33.84 -6.30
N ASP A 144 3.84 34.00 -6.82
CA ASP A 144 2.63 34.09 -6.00
C ASP A 144 2.22 32.69 -5.49
N SER A 145 1.64 32.65 -4.29
CA SER A 145 1.08 31.41 -3.72
C SER A 145 -0.04 30.84 -4.59
N VAL A 146 -0.01 29.53 -4.79
CA VAL A 146 -0.98 28.78 -5.62
C VAL A 146 -1.98 28.06 -4.70
N PRO A 147 -3.28 27.94 -5.08
CA PRO A 147 -4.25 27.18 -4.28
C PRO A 147 -3.91 25.69 -4.17
N GLY A 148 -4.11 25.12 -2.98
CA GLY A 148 -3.97 23.69 -2.72
C GLY A 148 -5.04 22.80 -3.37
N THR A 149 -6.11 23.41 -3.91
CA THR A 149 -7.17 22.73 -4.66
C THR A 149 -6.78 22.40 -6.11
N ASN A 150 -5.57 22.76 -6.54
CA ASN A 150 -5.09 22.42 -7.87
C ASN A 150 -4.77 20.93 -7.98
N ASP A 151 -5.13 20.34 -9.12
CA ASP A 151 -4.81 18.95 -9.43
C ASP A 151 -3.28 18.76 -9.54
N PHE A 152 -2.81 17.72 -8.87
CA PHE A 152 -1.44 17.28 -8.83
C PHE A 152 -1.40 15.78 -9.16
N ARG A 153 -0.71 15.43 -10.25
CA ARG A 153 -0.53 14.03 -10.64
C ARG A 153 0.85 13.57 -10.24
N ASN A 154 0.92 12.52 -9.44
CA ASN A 154 2.19 11.95 -9.01
C ASN A 154 2.07 10.43 -8.79
N VAL A 155 3.19 9.80 -8.44
CA VAL A 155 3.25 8.40 -8.02
C VAL A 155 2.36 8.18 -6.80
N ASN A 156 1.57 7.10 -6.83
CA ASN A 156 0.89 6.62 -5.65
C ASN A 156 1.92 5.88 -4.77
N ILE A 157 2.38 6.58 -3.73
CA ILE A 157 3.45 6.15 -2.82
C ILE A 157 3.12 4.84 -2.10
N LEU A 158 1.83 4.56 -1.86
CA LEU A 158 1.39 3.35 -1.16
C LEU A 158 1.10 2.19 -2.12
N TRP A 159 1.02 2.42 -3.43
CA TRP A 159 0.58 1.42 -4.41
C TRP A 159 1.36 0.11 -4.35
N THR A 160 2.69 0.17 -4.34
CA THR A 160 3.54 -1.03 -4.27
C THR A 160 3.37 -1.75 -2.93
N ALA A 161 3.30 -1.01 -1.84
CA ALA A 161 3.12 -1.57 -0.50
C ALA A 161 1.77 -2.28 -0.37
N GLN A 162 0.71 -1.64 -0.87
CA GLN A 162 -0.63 -2.20 -0.92
C GLN A 162 -0.69 -3.42 -1.83
N SER A 163 -0.02 -3.39 -2.98
CA SER A 163 0.03 -4.52 -3.90
C SER A 163 0.72 -5.74 -3.25
N ILE A 164 1.79 -5.54 -2.48
CA ILE A 164 2.44 -6.62 -1.75
C ILE A 164 1.57 -7.11 -0.59
N GLY A 165 0.94 -6.20 0.17
CA GLY A 165 0.00 -6.56 1.22
C GLY A 165 -1.21 -7.35 0.68
N ALA A 166 -1.60 -7.09 -0.56
CA ALA A 166 -2.74 -7.69 -1.23
C ALA A 166 -2.43 -9.02 -1.95
N ILE A 167 -1.21 -9.57 -1.86
CA ILE A 167 -0.87 -10.85 -2.54
C ILE A 167 -1.79 -12.00 -2.10
N GLY A 168 -2.01 -12.16 -0.79
CA GLY A 168 -2.93 -13.15 -0.26
C GLY A 168 -4.37 -12.78 -0.59
N ALA A 169 -4.80 -11.63 -0.06
CA ALA A 169 -6.19 -11.17 -0.04
C ALA A 169 -6.77 -10.77 -1.41
N VAL A 170 -5.93 -10.48 -2.40
CA VAL A 170 -6.37 -10.13 -3.76
C VAL A 170 -5.82 -11.10 -4.79
N GLY A 171 -4.52 -11.38 -4.74
CA GLY A 171 -3.84 -12.22 -5.73
C GLY A 171 -4.39 -13.64 -5.78
N PHE A 172 -4.40 -14.35 -4.65
CA PHE A 172 -4.91 -15.72 -4.59
C PHE A 172 -6.43 -15.77 -4.38
N ASP A 173 -6.96 -14.88 -3.56
CA ASP A 173 -8.39 -14.83 -3.21
C ASP A 173 -9.31 -14.63 -4.42
N TYR A 174 -8.88 -13.77 -5.36
CA TYR A 174 -9.61 -13.58 -6.62
C TYR A 174 -8.99 -14.38 -7.75
N GLY A 175 -7.66 -14.54 -7.80
CA GLY A 175 -6.97 -15.22 -8.91
C GLY A 175 -7.48 -16.65 -9.16
N GLU A 176 -7.65 -17.45 -8.11
CA GLU A 176 -8.19 -18.81 -8.25
C GLU A 176 -9.64 -18.83 -8.79
N PRO A 177 -10.60 -18.08 -8.23
CA PRO A 177 -11.93 -17.94 -8.82
C PRO A 177 -11.92 -17.44 -10.26
N PHE A 178 -11.08 -16.47 -10.62
CA PHE A 178 -10.96 -15.99 -12.01
C PHE A 178 -10.42 -17.07 -12.96
N ALA A 179 -9.49 -17.92 -12.51
CA ALA A 179 -9.03 -19.08 -13.29
C ALA A 179 -10.15 -20.12 -13.48
N LYS A 180 -10.81 -20.51 -12.38
CA LYS A 180 -11.95 -21.44 -12.39
C LYS A 180 -13.13 -20.92 -13.21
N ALA A 181 -13.29 -19.60 -13.30
CA ALA A 181 -14.29 -18.97 -14.14
C ALA A 181 -14.09 -19.32 -15.62
N GLY A 182 -12.83 -19.42 -16.09
CA GLY A 182 -12.52 -19.88 -17.45
C GLY A 182 -12.92 -21.34 -17.68
N PHE A 183 -12.64 -22.22 -16.71
CA PHE A 183 -13.14 -23.60 -16.73
C PHE A 183 -14.67 -23.64 -16.79
N ALA A 184 -15.35 -22.88 -15.93
CA ALA A 184 -16.80 -22.80 -15.91
C ALA A 184 -17.39 -22.27 -17.22
N THR A 185 -16.76 -21.26 -17.85
CA THR A 185 -17.16 -20.74 -19.17
C THR A 185 -17.07 -21.82 -20.25
N ASN A 186 -15.98 -22.60 -20.24
CA ASN A 186 -15.82 -23.73 -21.17
C ASN A 186 -16.87 -24.82 -20.93
N MET A 187 -17.14 -25.17 -19.66
CA MET A 187 -18.15 -26.18 -19.31
C MET A 187 -19.56 -25.72 -19.71
N MET A 188 -19.93 -24.48 -19.39
CA MET A 188 -21.23 -23.91 -19.77
C MET A 188 -21.40 -23.83 -21.29
N THR A 189 -20.33 -23.50 -22.02
CA THR A 189 -20.31 -23.51 -23.49
C THR A 189 -20.51 -24.92 -24.04
N LEU A 190 -19.85 -25.92 -23.44
CA LEU A 190 -20.02 -27.32 -23.81
C LEU A 190 -21.46 -27.80 -23.53
N GLU A 191 -22.04 -27.40 -22.40
CA GLU A 191 -23.41 -27.79 -22.06
C GLU A 191 -24.42 -27.19 -23.04
N LEU A 192 -24.30 -25.91 -23.37
CA LEU A 192 -25.16 -25.25 -24.34
C LEU A 192 -24.99 -25.83 -25.74
N SER A 193 -23.76 -26.06 -26.20
CA SER A 193 -23.49 -26.52 -27.57
C SER A 193 -23.77 -28.01 -27.77
N SER A 194 -23.57 -28.83 -26.73
CA SER A 194 -23.53 -30.30 -26.85
C SER A 194 -24.45 -31.03 -25.86
N LYS A 195 -24.46 -30.67 -24.57
CA LYS A 195 -25.32 -31.39 -23.59
C LYS A 195 -26.81 -31.18 -23.89
N ALA A 196 -27.24 -29.95 -24.16
CA ALA A 196 -28.65 -29.67 -24.53
C ALA A 196 -29.12 -30.50 -25.74
N PRO A 197 -28.43 -30.49 -26.91
CA PRO A 197 -28.77 -31.38 -28.02
C PRO A 197 -28.73 -32.87 -27.69
N SER A 198 -27.81 -33.30 -26.81
CA SER A 198 -27.71 -34.69 -26.37
C SER A 198 -28.94 -35.11 -25.57
N MET A 199 -29.43 -34.25 -24.66
CA MET A 199 -30.67 -34.48 -23.90
C MET A 199 -31.91 -34.54 -24.82
N TRP A 200 -32.00 -33.66 -25.83
CA TRP A 200 -33.09 -33.74 -26.80
C TRP A 200 -33.02 -35.01 -27.64
N SER A 201 -31.81 -35.42 -28.03
CA SER A 201 -31.59 -36.66 -28.79
C SER A 201 -31.93 -37.91 -27.97
N ALA A 202 -31.65 -37.87 -26.66
CA ALA A 202 -32.06 -38.89 -25.72
C ALA A 202 -33.60 -38.99 -25.66
N GLN A 203 -34.30 -37.85 -25.54
CA GLN A 203 -35.77 -37.82 -25.57
C GLN A 203 -36.34 -38.34 -26.91
N ASP A 204 -35.76 -37.94 -28.05
CA ASP A 204 -36.16 -38.44 -29.37
C ASP A 204 -36.00 -39.97 -29.47
N THR A 205 -34.97 -40.51 -28.81
CA THR A 205 -34.70 -41.95 -28.76
C THR A 205 -35.70 -42.67 -27.87
N GLU A 206 -36.02 -42.12 -26.70
CA GLU A 206 -37.09 -42.65 -25.84
C GLU A 206 -38.44 -42.69 -26.57
N ASP A 207 -38.79 -41.61 -27.25
CA ASP A 207 -40.02 -41.51 -28.04
C ASP A 207 -40.02 -42.54 -29.17
N SER A 208 -38.87 -42.71 -29.87
CA SER A 208 -38.71 -43.71 -30.92
C SER A 208 -38.87 -45.16 -30.41
N ILE A 209 -38.39 -45.45 -29.19
CA ILE A 209 -38.59 -46.76 -28.55
C ILE A 209 -40.08 -46.97 -28.23
N ALA A 210 -40.74 -45.96 -27.68
CA ALA A 210 -42.17 -46.03 -27.36
C ALA A 210 -43.04 -46.23 -28.63
N GLU A 211 -42.72 -45.52 -29.71
CA GLU A 211 -43.37 -45.68 -31.02
C GLU A 211 -43.15 -47.09 -31.61
N ALA A 212 -41.92 -47.60 -31.52
CA ALA A 212 -41.60 -48.95 -31.98
C ALA A 212 -42.38 -50.02 -31.19
N SER A 213 -42.49 -49.88 -29.87
CA SER A 213 -43.31 -50.78 -29.04
C SER A 213 -44.80 -50.71 -29.43
N ALA A 214 -45.34 -49.50 -29.60
CA ALA A 214 -46.73 -49.32 -30.02
C ALA A 214 -47.01 -49.96 -31.40
N ALA A 215 -46.06 -49.87 -32.34
CA ALA A 215 -46.15 -50.53 -33.64
C ALA A 215 -46.12 -52.06 -33.51
N LEU A 216 -45.25 -52.63 -32.66
CA LEU A 216 -45.20 -54.06 -32.38
C LEU A 216 -46.49 -54.58 -31.73
N MET A 217 -47.06 -53.83 -30.79
CA MET A 217 -48.38 -54.14 -30.21
C MET A 217 -49.49 -54.10 -31.27
N ALA A 218 -49.46 -53.13 -32.20
CA ALA A 218 -50.40 -53.07 -33.30
C ALA A 218 -50.27 -54.26 -34.28
N MET A 219 -49.08 -54.87 -34.36
CA MET A 219 -48.84 -56.12 -35.10
C MET A 219 -49.22 -57.40 -34.33
N GLY A 220 -49.71 -57.26 -33.09
CA GLY A 220 -50.28 -58.35 -32.30
C GLY A 220 -49.36 -58.94 -31.22
N LEU A 221 -48.22 -58.31 -30.92
CA LEU A 221 -47.42 -58.64 -29.74
C LEU A 221 -48.12 -58.14 -28.47
N ASN A 222 -47.90 -58.80 -27.33
CA ASN A 222 -48.34 -58.25 -26.05
C ASN A 222 -47.39 -57.13 -25.61
N ALA A 223 -47.82 -56.25 -24.70
CA ALA A 223 -47.05 -55.09 -24.27
C ALA A 223 -45.64 -55.45 -23.76
N THR A 224 -45.52 -56.47 -22.91
CA THR A 224 -44.22 -56.87 -22.34
C THR A 224 -43.23 -57.34 -23.41
N ASP A 225 -43.68 -58.17 -24.35
CA ASP A 225 -42.82 -58.65 -25.44
C ASP A 225 -42.53 -57.51 -26.44
N ALA A 226 -43.49 -56.60 -26.67
CA ALA A 226 -43.29 -55.45 -27.55
C ALA A 226 -42.28 -54.45 -26.99
N ASP A 227 -42.36 -54.13 -25.70
CA ASP A 227 -41.42 -53.24 -25.00
C ASP A 227 -40.00 -53.83 -25.02
N SER A 228 -39.86 -55.15 -24.81
CA SER A 228 -38.57 -55.84 -24.86
C SER A 228 -37.96 -55.90 -26.27
N GLU A 229 -38.77 -55.93 -27.32
CA GLU A 229 -38.30 -56.04 -28.71
C GLU A 229 -38.11 -54.68 -29.39
N ALA A 230 -38.72 -53.62 -28.88
CA ALA A 230 -38.66 -52.28 -29.46
C ALA A 230 -37.21 -51.73 -29.61
N PRO A 231 -36.32 -51.84 -28.60
CA PRO A 231 -34.91 -51.45 -28.73
C PRO A 231 -34.19 -52.17 -29.88
N HIS A 232 -34.47 -53.46 -30.07
CA HIS A 232 -33.91 -54.25 -31.17
C HIS A 232 -34.39 -53.74 -32.53
N GLN A 233 -35.70 -53.46 -32.67
CA GLN A 233 -36.25 -52.93 -33.91
C GLN A 233 -35.64 -51.57 -34.28
N LEU A 234 -35.44 -50.69 -33.29
CA LEU A 234 -34.83 -49.38 -33.51
C LEU A 234 -33.39 -49.51 -34.01
N MET A 235 -32.60 -50.44 -33.46
CA MET A 235 -31.23 -50.73 -33.93
C MET A 235 -31.19 -51.29 -35.35
N TYR A 236 -32.10 -52.20 -35.72
CA TYR A 236 -32.19 -52.67 -37.11
C TYR A 236 -32.55 -51.52 -38.06
N ALA A 237 -33.49 -50.66 -37.68
CA ALA A 237 -33.89 -49.52 -38.49
C ALA A 237 -32.75 -48.51 -38.69
N ALA A 238 -32.00 -48.21 -37.62
CA ALA A 238 -30.82 -47.35 -37.67
C ALA A 238 -29.73 -47.93 -38.59
N TYR A 239 -29.43 -49.23 -38.45
CA TYR A 239 -28.48 -49.92 -39.32
C TYR A 239 -28.92 -49.90 -40.79
N ASP A 240 -30.17 -50.25 -41.09
CA ASP A 240 -30.68 -50.30 -42.47
C ASP A 240 -30.64 -48.92 -43.14
N SER A 241 -30.98 -47.87 -42.37
CA SER A 241 -30.91 -46.48 -42.84
C SER A 241 -29.47 -46.09 -43.21
N TRP A 242 -28.50 -46.37 -42.33
CA TRP A 242 -27.08 -46.09 -42.60
C TRP A 242 -26.51 -46.97 -43.72
N ASN A 243 -26.87 -48.26 -43.75
CA ASN A 243 -26.37 -49.21 -44.72
C ASN A 243 -26.87 -48.93 -46.15
N ALA A 244 -28.03 -48.27 -46.29
CA ALA A 244 -28.54 -47.82 -47.58
C ALA A 244 -27.58 -46.88 -48.31
N SER A 245 -26.75 -46.11 -47.60
CA SER A 245 -25.71 -45.27 -48.17
C SER A 245 -24.33 -45.95 -48.23
N SER A 246 -24.04 -46.89 -47.33
CA SER A 246 -22.69 -47.46 -47.13
C SER A 246 -22.45 -48.82 -47.84
N GLY A 247 -23.47 -49.65 -48.03
CA GLY A 247 -23.35 -50.95 -48.71
C GLY A 247 -22.53 -52.02 -47.95
N ALA A 248 -22.50 -51.97 -46.62
CA ALA A 248 -21.67 -52.78 -45.71
C ALA A 248 -22.19 -54.21 -45.44
N GLY A 249 -23.21 -54.67 -46.18
CA GLY A 249 -23.83 -56.00 -46.02
C GLY A 249 -25.04 -55.99 -45.10
N THR A 250 -25.65 -57.15 -44.84
CA THR A 250 -26.88 -57.25 -44.04
C THR A 250 -26.54 -57.63 -42.60
N MET A 251 -27.06 -56.89 -41.62
CA MET A 251 -26.98 -57.28 -40.21
C MET A 251 -27.88 -58.50 -39.98
N THR A 252 -27.28 -59.63 -39.61
CA THR A 252 -28.06 -60.84 -39.32
C THR A 252 -28.62 -60.77 -37.89
N PRO A 253 -29.82 -61.33 -37.62
CA PRO A 253 -30.35 -61.31 -36.28
C PRO A 253 -29.47 -62.08 -35.29
N VAL A 254 -28.84 -61.36 -34.37
CA VAL A 254 -28.03 -61.91 -33.28
C VAL A 254 -28.57 -61.42 -31.93
N SER A 255 -28.39 -62.24 -30.89
CA SER A 255 -28.77 -61.86 -29.54
C SER A 255 -27.66 -61.00 -28.94
N TYR A 256 -28.01 -59.77 -28.59
CA TYR A 256 -27.17 -58.83 -27.84
C TYR A 256 -28.07 -58.08 -26.84
N PRO A 257 -27.52 -57.53 -25.75
CA PRO A 257 -28.32 -56.85 -24.75
C PRO A 257 -28.67 -55.42 -25.20
N ALA A 258 -29.72 -55.26 -26.02
CA ALA A 258 -30.14 -53.95 -26.52
C ALA A 258 -30.52 -52.98 -25.39
N ASP A 259 -31.10 -53.48 -24.29
CA ASP A 259 -31.43 -52.66 -23.12
C ASP A 259 -30.20 -52.00 -22.48
N ILE A 260 -29.01 -52.63 -22.57
CA ILE A 260 -27.77 -51.99 -22.11
C ILE A 260 -27.45 -50.79 -23.00
N ILE A 261 -27.61 -50.90 -24.32
CA ILE A 261 -27.32 -49.80 -25.24
C ILE A 261 -28.18 -48.58 -24.92
N PHE A 262 -29.47 -48.80 -24.69
CA PHE A 262 -30.44 -47.72 -24.56
C PHE A 262 -30.60 -47.22 -23.14
N ASN A 263 -30.65 -48.08 -22.12
CA ASN A 263 -31.09 -47.71 -20.78
C ASN A 263 -30.08 -48.02 -19.66
N ASP A 264 -29.28 -49.09 -19.79
CA ASP A 264 -28.47 -49.57 -18.65
C ASP A 264 -26.97 -49.28 -18.75
N ALA A 265 -26.47 -48.73 -19.85
CA ALA A 265 -25.03 -48.42 -19.98
C ALA A 265 -24.61 -47.31 -19.02
N THR A 266 -23.57 -47.58 -18.25
CA THR A 266 -22.96 -46.64 -17.31
C THR A 266 -21.46 -46.53 -17.54
N ASP A 267 -20.91 -45.36 -17.24
CA ASP A 267 -19.47 -45.19 -17.13
C ASP A 267 -18.96 -46.09 -15.99
N PRO A 268 -18.07 -47.06 -16.28
CA PRO A 268 -17.54 -47.98 -15.26
C PRO A 268 -16.78 -47.29 -14.12
N SER A 269 -16.29 -46.07 -14.33
CA SER A 269 -15.46 -45.35 -13.36
C SER A 269 -16.26 -44.49 -12.39
N THR A 270 -17.33 -43.83 -12.86
CA THR A 270 -18.15 -42.90 -12.06
C THR A 270 -19.55 -43.44 -11.76
N GLY A 271 -20.05 -44.39 -12.55
CA GLY A 271 -21.43 -44.86 -12.51
C GLY A 271 -22.44 -43.93 -13.20
N ILE A 272 -21.98 -42.85 -13.86
CA ILE A 272 -22.84 -41.94 -14.63
C ILE A 272 -23.51 -42.71 -15.77
N CYS A 273 -24.80 -42.45 -16.02
CA CYS A 273 -25.49 -43.08 -17.13
C CYS A 273 -24.98 -42.55 -18.48
N ILE A 274 -24.53 -43.45 -19.35
CA ILE A 274 -24.06 -43.15 -20.71
C ILE A 274 -24.92 -43.83 -21.78
N ALA A 275 -26.03 -44.44 -21.38
CA ALA A 275 -26.98 -45.07 -22.28
C ALA A 275 -27.60 -44.05 -23.24
N LEU A 276 -28.09 -44.50 -24.40
CA LEU A 276 -28.60 -43.57 -25.42
C LEU A 276 -29.83 -42.77 -24.95
N THR A 277 -30.58 -43.22 -23.95
CA THR A 277 -31.67 -42.45 -23.34
C THR A 277 -31.21 -41.51 -22.21
N CYS A 278 -29.91 -41.45 -21.91
CA CYS A 278 -29.34 -40.59 -20.89
C CYS A 278 -28.66 -39.35 -21.47
N ASP A 279 -28.55 -38.29 -20.65
CA ASP A 279 -28.09 -36.95 -21.02
C ASP A 279 -26.77 -36.93 -21.82
N TYR A 280 -25.80 -37.78 -21.45
CA TYR A 280 -24.48 -37.81 -22.10
C TYR A 280 -24.36 -38.83 -23.24
N GLY A 281 -25.32 -39.74 -23.42
CA GLY A 281 -25.13 -40.90 -24.29
C GLY A 281 -24.92 -40.55 -25.75
N HIS A 282 -25.72 -39.63 -26.29
CA HIS A 282 -25.62 -39.19 -27.67
C HIS A 282 -24.32 -38.43 -27.94
N MET A 283 -23.96 -37.47 -27.09
CA MET A 283 -22.71 -36.72 -27.25
C MET A 283 -21.46 -37.60 -27.08
N LEU A 284 -21.49 -38.59 -26.17
CA LEU A 284 -20.37 -39.53 -25.99
C LEU A 284 -20.16 -40.37 -27.25
N VAL A 285 -21.22 -41.03 -27.76
CA VAL A 285 -21.09 -41.88 -28.95
C VAL A 285 -20.66 -41.06 -30.18
N ALA A 286 -21.19 -39.85 -30.34
CA ALA A 286 -20.79 -38.95 -31.41
C ALA A 286 -19.33 -38.52 -31.27
N GLY A 287 -18.90 -38.15 -30.05
CA GLY A 287 -17.53 -37.73 -29.73
C GLY A 287 -16.48 -38.82 -29.89
N MET A 288 -16.84 -40.09 -29.63
CA MET A 288 -15.95 -41.24 -29.90
C MET A 288 -15.64 -41.43 -31.39
N GLY A 289 -16.46 -40.86 -32.29
CA GLY A 289 -16.24 -40.91 -33.73
C GLY A 289 -16.71 -42.21 -34.41
N GLU A 290 -16.48 -42.28 -35.71
CA GLU A 290 -16.91 -43.40 -36.55
C GLU A 290 -16.32 -44.75 -36.10
N PRO A 291 -17.07 -45.86 -36.24
CA PRO A 291 -16.55 -47.22 -36.11
C PRO A 291 -15.21 -47.43 -36.82
N SER A 292 -14.24 -47.96 -36.08
CA SER A 292 -12.88 -48.23 -36.56
C SER A 292 -12.24 -49.33 -35.72
N GLU A 293 -11.06 -49.81 -36.12
CA GLU A 293 -10.35 -50.86 -35.38
C GLU A 293 -10.03 -50.46 -33.92
N SER A 294 -9.96 -49.17 -33.61
CA SER A 294 -9.76 -48.64 -32.25
C SER A 294 -11.07 -48.29 -31.54
N VAL A 295 -12.04 -47.68 -32.22
CA VAL A 295 -13.27 -47.19 -31.59
C VAL A 295 -14.28 -48.31 -31.33
N THR A 296 -14.45 -49.24 -32.28
CA THR A 296 -15.47 -50.29 -32.20
C THR A 296 -15.30 -51.17 -30.97
N PRO A 297 -14.11 -51.68 -30.62
CA PRO A 297 -13.93 -52.48 -29.41
C PRO A 297 -14.24 -51.67 -28.13
N MET A 298 -13.86 -50.39 -28.08
CA MET A 298 -14.08 -49.53 -26.92
C MET A 298 -15.57 -49.27 -26.69
N ARG A 299 -16.29 -48.85 -27.74
CA ARG A 299 -17.74 -48.61 -27.66
C ARG A 299 -18.51 -49.90 -27.38
N ALA A 300 -18.10 -51.02 -27.96
CA ALA A 300 -18.70 -52.33 -27.70
C ALA A 300 -18.57 -52.78 -26.23
N MET A 301 -17.47 -52.44 -25.57
CA MET A 301 -17.31 -52.71 -24.14
C MET A 301 -18.24 -51.84 -23.28
N LEU A 302 -18.32 -50.53 -23.57
CA LEU A 302 -19.17 -49.60 -22.80
C LEU A 302 -20.66 -49.95 -22.90
N TYR A 303 -21.11 -50.36 -24.09
CA TYR A 303 -22.51 -50.62 -24.38
C TYR A 303 -22.89 -52.12 -24.41
N GLY A 304 -22.01 -52.99 -23.91
CA GLY A 304 -22.35 -54.39 -23.59
C GLY A 304 -22.46 -55.37 -24.78
N TYR A 305 -21.94 -55.02 -25.97
CA TYR A 305 -21.94 -55.89 -27.15
C TYR A 305 -20.53 -56.38 -27.57
N GLY A 306 -19.54 -56.27 -26.68
CA GLY A 306 -18.15 -56.70 -26.93
C GLY A 306 -17.98 -58.19 -27.24
N ASP A 307 -18.84 -59.06 -26.70
CA ASP A 307 -18.82 -60.52 -26.90
C ASP A 307 -19.45 -60.96 -28.24
N VAL A 308 -20.05 -60.04 -28.99
CA VAL A 308 -20.62 -60.35 -30.32
C VAL A 308 -19.47 -60.62 -31.30
N ALA A 309 -19.61 -61.68 -32.10
CA ALA A 309 -18.62 -62.04 -33.11
C ALA A 309 -18.67 -61.09 -34.32
N GLU A 310 -17.54 -60.95 -35.02
CA GLU A 310 -17.51 -60.28 -36.32
C GLU A 310 -18.20 -61.12 -37.40
N PRO A 311 -18.90 -60.50 -38.38
CA PRO A 311 -19.01 -59.05 -38.64
C PRO A 311 -20.11 -58.31 -37.86
N GLU A 312 -20.97 -59.03 -37.13
CA GLU A 312 -22.17 -58.44 -36.50
C GLU A 312 -21.84 -57.39 -35.43
N ARG A 313 -20.73 -57.53 -34.71
CA ARG A 313 -20.27 -56.51 -33.77
C ARG A 313 -20.04 -55.16 -34.46
N THR A 314 -19.36 -55.17 -35.61
CA THR A 314 -19.16 -53.96 -36.42
C THR A 314 -20.49 -53.40 -36.94
N HIS A 315 -21.45 -54.26 -37.30
CA HIS A 315 -22.78 -53.81 -37.74
C HIS A 315 -23.57 -53.13 -36.62
N ILE A 316 -23.58 -53.70 -35.42
CA ILE A 316 -24.20 -53.09 -34.23
C ILE A 316 -23.53 -51.74 -33.93
N ASP A 317 -22.21 -51.68 -34.01
CA ASP A 317 -21.45 -50.45 -33.75
C ASP A 317 -21.80 -49.32 -34.74
N TRP A 318 -21.94 -49.64 -36.03
CA TRP A 318 -22.46 -48.69 -37.02
C TRP A 318 -23.91 -48.27 -36.74
N ALA A 319 -24.76 -49.17 -36.24
CA ALA A 319 -26.13 -48.84 -35.88
C ALA A 319 -26.18 -47.85 -34.70
N VAL A 320 -25.39 -48.12 -33.65
CA VAL A 320 -25.27 -47.26 -32.46
C VAL A 320 -24.73 -45.89 -32.86
N TYR A 321 -23.62 -45.85 -33.60
CA TYR A 321 -23.03 -44.60 -34.06
C TYR A 321 -23.96 -43.82 -34.99
N ALA A 322 -24.62 -44.48 -35.94
CA ALA A 322 -25.53 -43.82 -36.86
C ALA A 322 -26.77 -43.26 -36.15
N LEU A 323 -27.37 -43.99 -35.21
CA LEU A 323 -28.50 -43.46 -34.45
C LEU A 323 -28.07 -42.25 -33.63
N ALA A 324 -27.03 -42.41 -32.81
CA ALA A 324 -26.60 -41.37 -31.90
C ALA A 324 -26.07 -40.13 -32.64
N GLY A 325 -25.21 -40.33 -33.64
CA GLY A 325 -24.62 -39.25 -34.42
C GLY A 325 -25.66 -38.48 -35.25
N ASN A 326 -26.64 -39.15 -35.87
CA ASN A 326 -27.67 -38.46 -36.65
C ASN A 326 -28.62 -37.66 -35.75
N ASN A 327 -29.05 -38.22 -34.61
CA ASN A 327 -29.91 -37.48 -33.68
C ASN A 327 -29.16 -36.29 -33.07
N PHE A 328 -27.92 -36.51 -32.62
CA PHE A 328 -27.08 -35.47 -32.03
C PHE A 328 -26.83 -34.30 -33.00
N LEU A 329 -26.41 -34.60 -34.23
CA LEU A 329 -26.21 -33.57 -35.26
C LEU A 329 -27.52 -32.92 -35.70
N GLY A 330 -28.61 -33.70 -35.82
CA GLY A 330 -29.94 -33.21 -36.18
C GLY A 330 -30.50 -32.20 -35.19
N ASN A 331 -30.17 -32.37 -33.90
CA ASN A 331 -30.50 -31.45 -32.82
C ASN A 331 -29.48 -30.31 -32.63
N GLY A 332 -28.48 -30.21 -33.52
CA GLY A 332 -27.49 -29.13 -33.51
C GLY A 332 -26.39 -29.32 -32.47
N GLY A 333 -26.00 -30.57 -32.18
CA GLY A 333 -24.84 -30.91 -31.36
C GLY A 333 -23.55 -30.35 -31.94
N GLY A 334 -22.77 -29.66 -31.11
CA GLY A 334 -21.50 -29.02 -31.51
C GLY A 334 -21.67 -27.78 -32.41
N ALA A 335 -22.86 -27.19 -32.45
CA ALA A 335 -23.11 -25.97 -33.22
C ALA A 335 -22.47 -24.74 -32.57
N ASP A 336 -22.04 -23.77 -33.39
CA ASP A 336 -21.54 -22.47 -32.96
C ASP A 336 -22.69 -21.63 -32.37
N LEU A 337 -22.63 -21.38 -31.07
CA LEU A 337 -23.66 -20.69 -30.30
C LEU A 337 -23.93 -19.26 -30.78
N THR A 338 -23.00 -18.62 -31.48
CA THR A 338 -23.19 -17.26 -32.03
C THR A 338 -24.06 -17.24 -33.29
N THR A 339 -24.34 -18.40 -33.88
CA THR A 339 -25.04 -18.51 -35.18
C THR A 339 -26.37 -19.26 -35.09
N VAL A 340 -26.63 -19.95 -33.98
CA VAL A 340 -27.87 -20.70 -33.77
C VAL A 340 -28.99 -19.80 -33.27
N ASP A 341 -30.23 -20.15 -33.59
CA ASP A 341 -31.43 -19.41 -33.20
C ASP A 341 -32.17 -20.02 -31.99
N ASN A 342 -31.67 -21.14 -31.46
CA ASN A 342 -32.28 -21.89 -30.35
C ASN A 342 -31.53 -21.78 -29.01
N ASN A 343 -30.76 -20.71 -28.80
CA ASN A 343 -30.01 -20.47 -27.55
C ASN A 343 -30.93 -20.40 -26.32
N ARG A 344 -32.17 -19.96 -26.50
CA ARG A 344 -33.17 -19.91 -25.42
C ARG A 344 -33.50 -21.30 -24.91
N GLU A 345 -33.81 -22.22 -25.83
CA GLU A 345 -34.14 -23.61 -25.53
C GLU A 345 -32.93 -24.34 -24.94
N ARG A 346 -31.72 -24.08 -25.46
CA ARG A 346 -30.46 -24.63 -24.92
C ARG A 346 -30.27 -24.22 -23.47
N LEU A 347 -30.34 -22.92 -23.18
CA LEU A 347 -30.20 -22.37 -21.84
C LEU A 347 -31.25 -22.95 -20.88
N GLN A 348 -32.52 -22.99 -21.30
CA GLN A 348 -33.59 -23.56 -20.49
C GLN A 348 -33.35 -25.05 -20.18
N THR A 349 -32.78 -25.80 -21.12
CA THR A 349 -32.53 -27.24 -20.95
C THR A 349 -31.46 -27.51 -19.91
N VAL A 350 -30.35 -26.75 -19.93
CA VAL A 350 -29.19 -27.01 -19.05
C VAL A 350 -29.28 -26.28 -17.71
N SER A 351 -29.84 -25.08 -17.68
CA SER A 351 -29.92 -24.25 -16.47
C SER A 351 -31.30 -24.26 -15.80
N GLY A 352 -32.35 -24.70 -16.52
CA GLY A 352 -33.74 -24.55 -16.08
C GLY A 352 -34.29 -23.12 -16.20
N VAL A 353 -33.49 -22.15 -16.67
CA VAL A 353 -33.89 -20.74 -16.79
C VAL A 353 -34.37 -20.40 -18.20
N ASP A 354 -35.54 -19.79 -18.29
CA ASP A 354 -36.12 -19.32 -19.55
C ASP A 354 -36.01 -17.78 -19.66
N ILE A 355 -35.39 -17.28 -20.73
CA ILE A 355 -35.30 -15.85 -21.07
C ILE A 355 -36.02 -15.60 -22.40
N ALA A 356 -37.24 -15.08 -22.34
CA ALA A 356 -38.07 -14.84 -23.52
C ALA A 356 -37.67 -13.61 -24.34
N ASN A 357 -36.96 -12.65 -23.74
CA ASN A 357 -36.51 -11.45 -24.44
C ASN A 357 -35.20 -11.76 -25.18
N PRO A 358 -35.16 -11.69 -26.52
CA PRO A 358 -33.96 -12.03 -27.30
C PRO A 358 -32.79 -11.09 -27.01
N ASP A 359 -33.03 -9.80 -26.77
CA ASP A 359 -31.96 -8.84 -26.48
C ASP A 359 -31.31 -9.13 -25.12
N ALA A 360 -32.13 -9.48 -24.12
CA ALA A 360 -31.66 -9.87 -22.79
C ALA A 360 -30.92 -11.22 -22.83
N LEU A 361 -31.40 -12.19 -23.63
CA LEU A 361 -30.75 -13.47 -23.80
C LEU A 361 -29.36 -13.32 -24.44
N GLU A 362 -29.28 -12.53 -25.52
CA GLU A 362 -28.02 -12.26 -26.21
C GLU A 362 -27.01 -11.61 -25.26
N HIS A 363 -27.46 -10.63 -24.48
CA HIS A 363 -26.61 -9.94 -23.52
C HIS A 363 -26.19 -10.85 -22.34
N VAL A 364 -27.09 -11.70 -21.82
CA VAL A 364 -26.76 -12.66 -20.76
C VAL A 364 -25.73 -13.70 -21.22
N LEU A 365 -25.74 -14.11 -22.49
CA LEU A 365 -24.78 -15.12 -22.98
C LEU A 365 -23.47 -14.49 -23.48
N PHE A 366 -23.55 -13.40 -24.23
CA PHE A 366 -22.43 -12.84 -25.01
C PHE A 366 -22.14 -11.37 -24.74
N GLY A 367 -22.87 -10.74 -23.81
CA GLY A 367 -22.80 -9.32 -23.53
C GLY A 367 -21.39 -8.83 -23.23
N ILE A 368 -21.08 -7.64 -23.74
CA ILE A 368 -19.90 -6.87 -23.38
C ILE A 368 -20.40 -5.53 -22.88
N GLY A 369 -19.99 -5.16 -21.67
CA GLY A 369 -20.39 -3.91 -21.03
C GLY A 369 -19.82 -2.69 -21.75
N GLU A 370 -20.34 -1.51 -21.39
CA GLU A 370 -19.83 -0.24 -21.94
C GLU A 370 -18.36 0.02 -21.60
N THR A 371 -17.87 -0.58 -20.52
CA THR A 371 -16.48 -0.58 -20.06
C THR A 371 -15.58 -1.53 -20.87
N GLY A 372 -16.14 -2.33 -21.79
CA GLY A 372 -15.43 -3.33 -22.57
C GLY A 372 -15.23 -4.68 -21.86
N LEU A 373 -15.78 -4.84 -20.66
CA LEU A 373 -15.70 -6.07 -19.86
C LEU A 373 -16.73 -7.12 -20.31
N ALA A 374 -16.39 -8.40 -20.15
CA ALA A 374 -17.30 -9.51 -20.38
C ALA A 374 -18.45 -9.52 -19.36
N GLU A 375 -19.68 -9.26 -19.80
CA GLU A 375 -20.87 -9.40 -18.95
C GLU A 375 -21.59 -10.73 -19.24
N GLY A 376 -21.46 -11.26 -20.46
CA GLY A 376 -22.04 -12.54 -20.84
C GLY A 376 -21.45 -13.72 -20.10
N LEU A 377 -22.29 -14.65 -19.63
CA LEU A 377 -21.89 -15.85 -18.87
C LEU A 377 -20.83 -16.71 -19.57
N ILE A 378 -20.86 -16.76 -20.91
CA ILE A 378 -19.89 -17.52 -21.71
C ILE A 378 -18.97 -16.62 -22.53
N GLN A 379 -18.89 -15.33 -22.16
CA GLN A 379 -18.00 -14.37 -22.77
C GLN A 379 -16.71 -14.23 -21.97
N THR A 380 -15.61 -13.96 -22.67
CA THR A 380 -14.31 -13.66 -22.06
C THR A 380 -13.70 -12.42 -22.71
N THR A 381 -13.13 -11.54 -21.91
CA THR A 381 -12.41 -10.34 -22.37
C THR A 381 -11.04 -10.27 -21.73
N ASP A 382 -10.07 -9.69 -22.44
CA ASP A 382 -8.75 -9.39 -21.88
C ASP A 382 -8.80 -8.05 -21.15
N PHE A 383 -8.39 -8.05 -19.89
CA PHE A 383 -8.21 -6.84 -19.09
C PHE A 383 -6.77 -6.80 -18.55
N ASN A 384 -5.97 -5.89 -19.09
CA ASN A 384 -4.54 -5.71 -18.76
C ASN A 384 -3.70 -7.01 -18.77
N GLY A 385 -3.99 -7.94 -19.68
CA GLY A 385 -3.26 -9.20 -19.82
C GLY A 385 -3.86 -10.37 -19.04
N LEU A 386 -4.97 -10.16 -18.30
CA LEU A 386 -5.69 -11.22 -17.61
C LEU A 386 -7.04 -11.52 -18.31
N PRO A 387 -7.36 -12.79 -18.54
CA PRO A 387 -8.68 -13.17 -19.06
C PRO A 387 -9.74 -13.02 -17.96
N LEU A 388 -10.65 -12.06 -18.12
CA LEU A 388 -11.83 -11.90 -17.27
C LEU A 388 -13.03 -12.58 -17.94
N ASN A 389 -13.62 -13.53 -17.23
CA ASN A 389 -14.77 -14.30 -17.69
C ASN A 389 -16.07 -13.68 -17.16
N GLY A 390 -17.10 -13.61 -18.00
CA GLY A 390 -18.33 -12.92 -17.61
C GLY A 390 -19.18 -13.67 -16.58
N ASN A 391 -19.02 -14.99 -16.42
CA ASN A 391 -19.71 -15.73 -15.35
C ASN A 391 -19.32 -15.29 -13.93
N ILE A 392 -18.04 -15.00 -13.66
CA ILE A 392 -17.60 -14.48 -12.36
C ILE A 392 -18.02 -13.03 -12.18
N LEU A 393 -17.96 -12.21 -13.24
CA LEU A 393 -18.44 -10.82 -13.21
C LEU A 393 -19.95 -10.75 -12.97
N PHE A 394 -20.71 -11.67 -13.56
CA PHE A 394 -22.13 -11.85 -13.29
C PHE A 394 -22.39 -12.19 -11.81
N LEU A 395 -21.62 -13.13 -11.24
CA LEU A 395 -21.75 -13.53 -9.84
C LEU A 395 -21.40 -12.37 -8.88
N LEU A 396 -20.29 -11.68 -9.12
CA LEU A 396 -19.85 -10.52 -8.33
C LEU A 396 -20.89 -9.38 -8.39
N GLY A 397 -21.40 -9.06 -9.57
CA GLY A 397 -22.46 -8.06 -9.74
C GLY A 397 -23.76 -8.46 -9.04
N ALA A 398 -24.16 -9.73 -9.15
CA ALA A 398 -25.36 -10.25 -8.49
C ALA A 398 -25.24 -10.25 -6.96
N SER A 399 -24.05 -10.52 -6.40
CA SER A 399 -23.81 -10.48 -4.96
C SER A 399 -23.70 -9.06 -4.42
N ALA A 400 -23.09 -8.15 -5.18
CA ALA A 400 -22.92 -6.75 -4.76
C ALA A 400 -24.25 -5.99 -4.78
N ASN A 401 -24.98 -6.04 -5.90
CA ASN A 401 -26.26 -5.36 -6.06
C ASN A 401 -27.17 -6.09 -7.05
N ALA A 402 -27.95 -7.04 -6.54
CA ALA A 402 -28.89 -7.83 -7.35
C ALA A 402 -29.90 -6.98 -8.15
N PHE A 403 -30.28 -5.79 -7.67
CA PHE A 403 -31.24 -4.93 -8.39
C PHE A 403 -30.59 -4.25 -9.61
N GLU A 404 -29.36 -3.78 -9.45
CA GLU A 404 -28.58 -3.21 -10.55
C GLU A 404 -28.23 -4.29 -11.58
N ALA A 405 -27.79 -5.47 -11.14
CA ALA A 405 -27.54 -6.62 -12.02
C ALA A 405 -28.79 -6.99 -12.84
N MET A 406 -29.97 -7.04 -12.22
CA MET A 406 -31.23 -7.24 -12.96
C MET A 406 -31.48 -6.16 -14.02
N GLY A 407 -31.09 -4.91 -13.74
CA GLY A 407 -31.15 -3.80 -14.68
C GLY A 407 -30.18 -3.98 -15.85
N THR A 408 -28.91 -4.27 -15.56
CA THR A 408 -27.85 -4.52 -16.57
C THR A 408 -28.25 -5.63 -17.52
N TYR A 409 -28.65 -6.79 -16.97
CA TYR A 409 -28.98 -7.96 -17.78
C TYR A 409 -30.40 -7.94 -18.35
N GLY A 410 -31.27 -7.02 -17.91
CA GLY A 410 -32.66 -6.95 -18.34
C GLY A 410 -33.50 -8.16 -17.94
N ILE A 411 -33.15 -8.82 -16.82
CA ILE A 411 -33.78 -10.06 -16.33
C ILE A 411 -34.47 -9.88 -14.98
N GLY A 412 -35.39 -10.80 -14.65
CA GLY A 412 -36.06 -10.87 -13.36
C GLY A 412 -35.23 -11.56 -12.27
N LEU A 413 -35.59 -11.35 -11.00
CA LEU A 413 -34.87 -11.92 -9.84
C LEU A 413 -34.76 -13.45 -9.89
N SER A 414 -35.82 -14.15 -10.30
CA SER A 414 -35.78 -15.62 -10.40
C SER A 414 -34.82 -16.11 -11.49
N GLN A 415 -34.70 -15.35 -12.59
CA GLN A 415 -33.74 -15.65 -13.65
C GLN A 415 -32.32 -15.37 -13.17
N LEU A 416 -32.10 -14.22 -12.51
CA LEU A 416 -30.81 -13.87 -11.89
C LEU A 416 -30.32 -14.98 -10.94
N LEU A 417 -31.16 -15.40 -9.98
CA LEU A 417 -30.79 -16.44 -9.02
C LEU A 417 -30.56 -17.81 -9.68
N GLY A 418 -31.35 -18.16 -10.68
CA GLY A 418 -31.17 -19.43 -11.41
C GLY A 418 -29.87 -19.46 -12.20
N LEU A 419 -29.54 -18.37 -12.90
CA LEU A 419 -28.29 -18.23 -13.64
C LEU A 419 -27.08 -18.16 -12.71
N ALA A 420 -27.21 -17.46 -11.57
CA ALA A 420 -26.16 -17.38 -10.56
C ALA A 420 -25.89 -18.77 -9.96
N ASN A 421 -26.93 -19.54 -9.63
CA ASN A 421 -26.76 -20.93 -9.21
C ASN A 421 -26.10 -21.78 -10.30
N TYR A 422 -26.51 -21.63 -11.56
CA TYR A 422 -25.94 -22.38 -12.70
C TYR A 422 -24.44 -22.09 -12.88
N ALA A 423 -24.05 -20.81 -12.88
CA ALA A 423 -22.65 -20.40 -12.96
C ALA A 423 -21.84 -20.88 -11.74
N ASP A 424 -22.39 -20.73 -10.53
CA ASP A 424 -21.70 -21.12 -9.30
C ASP A 424 -21.51 -22.63 -9.17
N CYS A 425 -22.46 -23.45 -9.64
CA CYS A 425 -22.30 -24.90 -9.63
C CYS A 425 -21.08 -25.35 -10.44
N TRP A 426 -20.76 -24.69 -11.57
CA TRP A 426 -19.56 -24.99 -12.35
C TRP A 426 -18.30 -24.31 -11.81
N LEU A 427 -18.43 -23.09 -11.28
CA LEU A 427 -17.31 -22.37 -10.66
C LEU A 427 -16.81 -23.08 -9.40
N GLY A 428 -17.73 -23.59 -8.58
CA GLY A 428 -17.45 -24.25 -7.32
C GLY A 428 -17.12 -23.31 -6.17
N SER A 429 -17.67 -22.09 -6.15
CA SER A 429 -17.36 -21.14 -5.06
C SER A 429 -18.08 -21.45 -3.75
N GLY A 430 -19.16 -22.22 -3.81
CA GLY A 430 -19.99 -22.58 -2.66
C GLY A 430 -20.94 -21.46 -2.19
N LEU A 431 -21.05 -20.36 -2.93
CA LEU A 431 -21.86 -19.20 -2.55
C LEU A 431 -23.38 -19.46 -2.65
N LEU A 432 -23.80 -20.16 -3.70
CA LEU A 432 -25.20 -20.44 -4.02
C LEU A 432 -25.46 -21.94 -4.25
N CYS A 433 -24.51 -22.61 -4.90
CA CYS A 433 -24.58 -24.03 -5.20
C CYS A 433 -23.86 -24.84 -4.12
N ALA A 434 -24.60 -25.74 -3.47
CA ALA A 434 -24.07 -26.56 -2.38
C ALA A 434 -23.15 -27.71 -2.85
N ASN A 435 -23.21 -28.08 -4.14
CA ASN A 435 -22.39 -29.15 -4.71
C ASN A 435 -21.80 -28.68 -6.04
N THR A 436 -20.48 -28.69 -6.14
CA THR A 436 -19.77 -28.39 -7.40
C THR A 436 -20.07 -29.47 -8.43
N GLU A 437 -20.47 -29.05 -9.63
CA GLU A 437 -20.65 -29.93 -10.79
C GLU A 437 -19.32 -30.53 -11.24
N SER A 438 -19.40 -31.73 -11.81
CA SER A 438 -18.20 -32.47 -12.23
C SER A 438 -18.33 -32.89 -13.69
N PHE A 439 -17.30 -32.58 -14.46
CA PHE A 439 -17.18 -32.99 -15.84
C PHE A 439 -16.85 -34.50 -15.94
N PRO A 440 -17.64 -35.30 -16.69
CA PRO A 440 -17.34 -36.72 -16.89
C PRO A 440 -16.12 -36.90 -17.83
N MET A 441 -15.00 -37.36 -17.29
CA MET A 441 -13.73 -37.48 -18.04
C MET A 441 -13.79 -38.51 -19.18
N ILE A 442 -14.77 -39.42 -19.16
CA ILE A 442 -15.03 -40.35 -20.27
C ILE A 442 -15.32 -39.63 -21.60
N LEU A 443 -15.82 -38.40 -21.57
CA LEU A 443 -16.08 -37.59 -22.75
C LEU A 443 -14.79 -37.16 -23.48
N VAL A 444 -13.67 -37.08 -22.77
CA VAL A 444 -12.33 -36.83 -23.33
C VAL A 444 -11.49 -38.12 -23.44
N GLY A 445 -12.08 -39.28 -23.17
CA GLY A 445 -11.43 -40.59 -23.27
C GLY A 445 -10.69 -41.04 -22.03
N GLU A 446 -10.86 -40.34 -20.90
CA GLU A 446 -10.24 -40.65 -19.62
C GLU A 446 -11.25 -41.27 -18.62
N SER A 447 -10.84 -41.51 -17.38
CA SER A 447 -11.66 -42.14 -16.34
C SER A 447 -11.88 -41.21 -15.15
N GLY A 448 -13.05 -41.29 -14.51
CA GLY A 448 -13.41 -40.46 -13.36
C GLY A 448 -14.22 -39.23 -13.76
N ALA A 449 -14.34 -38.29 -12.83
CA ALA A 449 -14.96 -36.99 -13.07
C ALA A 449 -14.05 -35.91 -12.47
N MET A 450 -14.13 -34.71 -13.04
CA MET A 450 -13.30 -33.58 -12.67
C MET A 450 -14.15 -32.36 -12.39
N ASN A 451 -14.04 -31.80 -11.18
CA ASN A 451 -14.64 -30.52 -10.83
C ASN A 451 -13.63 -29.37 -10.97
N SER A 452 -14.08 -28.14 -10.75
CA SER A 452 -13.23 -26.94 -10.87
C SER A 452 -12.05 -26.92 -9.88
N ASP A 453 -12.24 -27.44 -8.65
CA ASP A 453 -11.17 -27.52 -7.64
C ASP A 453 -10.05 -28.48 -8.05
N GLN A 454 -10.42 -29.66 -8.54
CA GLN A 454 -9.47 -30.66 -9.03
C GLN A 454 -8.75 -30.15 -10.28
N TRP A 455 -9.51 -29.56 -11.21
CA TRP A 455 -8.95 -28.96 -12.41
C TRP A 455 -7.95 -27.84 -12.08
N TRP A 456 -8.25 -26.98 -11.11
CA TRP A 456 -7.35 -25.90 -10.69
C TRP A 456 -6.03 -26.45 -10.12
N ILE A 457 -6.10 -27.43 -9.22
CA ILE A 457 -4.90 -28.04 -8.62
C ILE A 457 -4.02 -28.70 -9.69
N GLU A 458 -4.62 -29.42 -10.63
CA GLU A 458 -3.87 -30.09 -11.71
C GLU A 458 -3.28 -29.07 -12.70
N SER A 459 -4.07 -28.07 -13.11
CA SER A 459 -3.67 -27.09 -14.12
C SER A 459 -2.69 -26.04 -13.60
N PHE A 460 -2.71 -25.73 -12.29
CA PHE A 460 -1.80 -24.74 -11.71
C PHE A 460 -0.34 -25.21 -11.74
N GLY A 461 -0.10 -26.49 -11.39
CA GLY A 461 1.23 -27.09 -11.30
C GLY A 461 1.65 -27.91 -12.53
N GLY A 462 0.80 -28.03 -13.55
CA GLY A 462 1.00 -28.95 -14.67
C GLY A 462 0.30 -28.52 -15.95
N GLU A 463 0.10 -29.47 -16.87
CA GLU A 463 -0.67 -29.28 -18.11
C GLU A 463 -2.18 -29.35 -17.82
N GLU A 464 -2.99 -28.51 -18.47
CA GLU A 464 -4.44 -28.54 -18.32
C GLU A 464 -5.00 -29.90 -18.80
N PRO A 465 -5.72 -30.65 -17.95
CA PRO A 465 -6.10 -32.04 -18.23
C PRO A 465 -7.18 -32.21 -19.32
N LEU A 466 -7.90 -31.16 -19.70
CA LEU A 466 -8.99 -31.26 -20.68
C LEU A 466 -8.56 -30.92 -22.11
N GLN A 467 -7.94 -29.76 -22.31
CA GLN A 467 -7.56 -29.27 -23.64
C GLN A 467 -6.06 -29.38 -23.93
N GLY A 468 -5.25 -29.73 -22.92
CA GLY A 468 -3.79 -29.64 -22.99
C GLY A 468 -3.31 -28.19 -22.95
N GLY A 469 -1.99 -28.00 -22.96
CA GLY A 469 -1.37 -26.69 -22.79
C GLY A 469 -1.41 -26.16 -21.35
N TYR A 470 -1.13 -24.87 -21.18
CA TYR A 470 -0.94 -24.26 -19.86
C TYR A 470 -1.87 -23.07 -19.65
N ILE A 471 -2.48 -23.00 -18.47
CA ILE A 471 -3.39 -21.92 -18.12
C ILE A 471 -2.63 -20.61 -17.83
N PRO A 472 -3.19 -19.43 -18.14
CA PRO A 472 -2.51 -18.15 -17.93
C PRO A 472 -2.12 -17.85 -16.48
N LEU A 473 -2.86 -18.40 -15.51
CA LEU A 473 -2.64 -18.22 -14.06
C LEU A 473 -1.86 -19.38 -13.42
N GLY A 474 -1.22 -20.23 -14.23
CA GLY A 474 -0.45 -21.39 -13.77
C GLY A 474 1.06 -21.13 -13.67
N LEU A 475 1.80 -22.06 -13.05
CA LEU A 475 3.26 -21.97 -12.87
C LEU A 475 4.06 -22.16 -14.17
N ASN A 476 3.49 -22.88 -15.14
CA ASN A 476 4.12 -23.16 -16.43
C ASN A 476 4.03 -21.94 -17.37
N MET A 477 4.77 -20.88 -17.06
CA MET A 477 4.81 -19.65 -17.86
C MET A 477 6.21 -19.16 -18.15
N GLY A 478 6.34 -18.41 -19.25
CA GLY A 478 7.59 -17.77 -19.67
C GLY A 478 8.74 -18.78 -19.81
N PRO A 479 9.87 -18.61 -19.09
CA PRO A 479 11.00 -19.53 -19.19
C PRO A 479 10.75 -20.92 -18.58
N PHE A 480 9.66 -21.11 -17.82
CA PHE A 480 9.31 -22.37 -17.15
C PHE A 480 8.23 -23.16 -17.88
N GLU A 481 7.70 -22.64 -18.99
CA GLU A 481 6.65 -23.30 -19.77
C GLU A 481 7.05 -24.73 -20.21
N GLY A 482 6.27 -25.71 -19.75
CA GLY A 482 6.48 -27.13 -20.02
C GLY A 482 7.66 -27.78 -19.32
N LEU A 483 8.22 -27.12 -18.30
CA LEU A 483 9.28 -27.68 -17.45
C LEU A 483 8.77 -28.14 -16.09
N ILE A 484 7.59 -27.68 -15.67
CA ILE A 484 7.03 -27.92 -14.34
C ILE A 484 5.92 -28.96 -14.44
N ASP A 485 6.00 -29.99 -13.60
CA ASP A 485 5.02 -31.07 -13.48
C ASP A 485 4.92 -31.47 -12.00
N MET A 486 4.17 -30.68 -11.25
CA MET A 486 4.02 -30.85 -9.80
C MET A 486 2.94 -31.87 -9.47
N SER A 487 3.12 -32.60 -8.36
CA SER A 487 2.05 -33.46 -7.85
C SER A 487 0.92 -32.64 -7.22
N ASN A 488 -0.31 -33.14 -7.28
CA ASN A 488 -1.46 -32.49 -6.64
C ASN A 488 -1.25 -32.25 -5.12
N GLU A 489 -0.45 -33.10 -4.45
CA GLU A 489 -0.13 -32.91 -3.03
C GLU A 489 0.81 -31.70 -2.82
N ASP A 490 1.77 -31.50 -3.72
CA ASP A 490 2.72 -30.40 -3.64
C ASP A 490 2.08 -29.06 -3.96
N VAL A 491 1.21 -29.02 -4.99
CA VAL A 491 0.40 -27.83 -5.31
C VAL A 491 -0.48 -27.44 -4.12
N ARG A 492 -1.13 -28.42 -3.49
CA ARG A 492 -1.95 -28.18 -2.31
C ARG A 492 -1.15 -27.66 -1.13
N ARG A 493 0.06 -28.19 -0.89
CA ARG A 493 0.96 -27.70 0.17
C ARG A 493 1.40 -26.26 -0.06
N LEU A 494 1.61 -25.90 -1.33
CA LEU A 494 1.97 -24.56 -1.72
C LEU A 494 0.81 -23.57 -1.50
N LEU A 495 -0.41 -23.94 -1.91
CA LEU A 495 -1.56 -23.03 -1.92
C LEU A 495 -2.35 -23.02 -0.60
N TYR A 496 -2.62 -24.18 0.01
CA TYR A 496 -3.62 -24.31 1.08
C TYR A 496 -3.10 -24.97 2.36
N ASP A 497 -2.20 -25.94 2.24
CA ASP A 497 -1.87 -26.86 3.33
C ASP A 497 -0.51 -26.51 3.97
N GLY A 498 -0.52 -26.03 5.21
CA GLY A 498 0.68 -25.81 6.02
C GLY A 498 0.82 -24.37 6.54
N PRO A 499 1.84 -24.10 7.37
CA PRO A 499 2.07 -22.77 7.95
C PRO A 499 2.54 -21.73 6.91
N TYR A 500 3.08 -22.17 5.78
CA TYR A 500 3.62 -21.33 4.70
C TYR A 500 2.74 -21.36 3.44
N ALA A 501 1.52 -21.84 3.54
CA ALA A 501 0.58 -21.85 2.43
C ALA A 501 0.25 -20.42 2.00
N MET A 502 0.15 -20.16 0.69
CA MET A 502 -0.10 -18.79 0.18
C MET A 502 -1.50 -18.26 0.43
N CYS A 503 -2.51 -19.14 0.36
CA CYS A 503 -3.90 -18.80 0.62
C CYS A 503 -4.36 -19.32 1.99
N GLY A 504 -3.93 -20.51 2.39
CA GLY A 504 -4.32 -21.14 3.67
C GLY A 504 -5.55 -22.05 3.57
N GLN A 505 -6.02 -22.58 4.71
CA GLN A 505 -7.06 -23.62 4.74
C GLN A 505 -8.47 -23.03 4.64
N SER A 506 -9.01 -22.85 3.43
CA SER A 506 -10.45 -22.80 3.05
C SER A 506 -10.75 -21.75 1.96
N PRO A 507 -10.70 -22.09 0.66
CA PRO A 507 -11.02 -21.14 -0.41
C PRO A 507 -12.52 -21.17 -0.75
N ALA A 508 -13.40 -20.82 0.20
CA ALA A 508 -14.65 -20.22 -0.24
C ALA A 508 -14.29 -18.87 -0.92
N LEU A 509 -15.11 -18.36 -1.84
CA LEU A 509 -14.86 -17.05 -2.47
C LEU A 509 -14.51 -16.00 -1.40
N GLY A 510 -13.25 -15.57 -1.33
CA GLY A 510 -12.77 -14.47 -0.48
C GLY A 510 -12.35 -14.81 0.95
N GLU A 511 -11.68 -15.94 1.21
CA GLU A 511 -11.13 -16.25 2.55
C GLU A 511 -9.71 -16.87 2.52
N CYS A 512 -8.78 -16.31 1.75
CA CYS A 512 -7.37 -16.58 1.97
C CYS A 512 -7.00 -16.03 3.36
N THR A 513 -6.61 -16.94 4.24
CA THR A 513 -6.33 -16.68 5.66
C THR A 513 -4.85 -16.45 5.96
N SER A 514 -3.98 -16.62 4.97
CA SER A 514 -2.53 -16.52 5.15
C SER A 514 -2.00 -15.11 4.86
N SER A 515 -1.17 -14.61 5.77
CA SER A 515 -0.36 -13.39 5.58
C SER A 515 1.01 -13.65 4.97
N PHE A 516 1.33 -14.90 4.62
CA PHE A 516 2.68 -15.29 4.23
C PHE A 516 3.16 -14.65 2.91
N GLY A 517 2.25 -14.16 2.06
CA GLY A 517 2.61 -13.52 0.79
C GLY A 517 3.53 -12.31 0.94
N SER A 518 3.32 -11.47 1.98
CA SER A 518 4.20 -10.33 2.26
C SER A 518 5.56 -10.76 2.81
N GLU A 519 5.60 -11.80 3.65
CA GLU A 519 6.84 -12.40 4.15
C GLU A 519 7.66 -13.04 3.02
N PHE A 520 6.99 -13.72 2.09
CA PHE A 520 7.63 -14.29 0.91
C PHE A 520 8.26 -13.19 0.05
N MET A 521 7.56 -12.06 -0.16
CA MET A 521 8.12 -10.92 -0.90
C MET A 521 9.26 -10.22 -0.16
N TYR A 522 9.24 -10.17 1.17
CA TYR A 522 10.41 -9.74 1.94
C TYR A 522 11.62 -10.62 1.61
N GLY A 523 11.43 -11.94 1.57
CA GLY A 523 12.45 -12.91 1.15
C GLY A 523 12.99 -12.64 -0.25
N GLU A 524 12.10 -12.46 -1.22
CA GLU A 524 12.47 -12.19 -2.62
C GLU A 524 13.20 -10.86 -2.83
N ALA A 525 12.84 -9.83 -2.07
CA ALA A 525 13.42 -8.50 -2.20
C ALA A 525 14.76 -8.38 -1.44
N SER A 526 14.84 -8.91 -0.22
CA SER A 526 16.05 -8.81 0.61
C SER A 526 17.09 -9.90 0.31
N GLY A 527 16.67 -11.04 -0.25
CA GLY A 527 17.50 -12.24 -0.35
C GLY A 527 17.76 -12.91 1.00
N LYS A 528 16.97 -12.58 2.04
CA LYS A 528 17.08 -13.10 3.40
C LYS A 528 15.71 -13.46 3.97
N THR A 529 15.66 -14.43 4.86
CA THR A 529 14.44 -14.68 5.64
C THR A 529 14.21 -13.55 6.65
N LEU A 530 12.97 -13.34 7.07
CA LEU A 530 12.74 -12.64 8.33
C LEU A 530 13.47 -13.36 9.48
N PRO A 531 13.87 -12.67 10.55
CA PRO A 531 14.44 -13.30 11.74
C PRO A 531 13.45 -14.33 12.32
N GLN A 532 13.80 -15.62 12.24
CA GLN A 532 12.91 -16.72 12.66
C GLN A 532 13.23 -17.19 14.09
N GLY A 533 12.17 -17.32 14.89
CA GLY A 533 12.17 -17.91 16.23
C GLY A 533 11.67 -19.34 16.26
N SER A 534 11.26 -19.81 17.45
CA SER A 534 10.68 -21.17 17.59
C SER A 534 9.29 -21.30 17.00
N ASP A 535 8.53 -20.21 16.92
CA ASP A 535 7.10 -20.19 16.59
C ASP A 535 6.77 -19.27 15.39
N GLY A 536 7.77 -18.75 14.68
CA GLY A 536 7.60 -17.84 13.53
C GLY A 536 8.57 -16.66 13.58
N ALA A 537 8.28 -15.59 12.82
CA ALA A 537 9.12 -14.40 12.80
C ALA A 537 9.15 -13.69 14.17
N GLU A 538 10.34 -13.41 14.70
CA GLU A 538 10.55 -12.73 15.99
C GLU A 538 11.82 -11.86 15.99
N THR A 539 11.80 -10.73 16.69
CA THR A 539 12.96 -9.85 16.81
C THR A 539 14.18 -10.59 17.36
N GLY A 540 15.31 -10.52 16.65
CA GLY A 540 16.56 -11.15 17.05
C GLY A 540 16.64 -12.67 16.82
N GLY A 541 15.69 -13.23 16.04
CA GLY A 541 15.71 -14.62 15.57
C GLY A 541 16.85 -14.93 14.59
N GLU A 542 16.90 -16.18 14.11
CA GLU A 542 17.89 -16.64 13.14
C GLU A 542 17.52 -16.19 11.71
N VAL A 543 18.47 -15.59 11.00
CA VAL A 543 18.31 -15.14 9.61
C VAL A 543 19.05 -16.11 8.69
N SER A 544 18.36 -16.63 7.68
CA SER A 544 18.91 -17.52 6.65
C SER A 544 18.92 -16.84 5.27
N ASP A 545 19.72 -17.37 4.35
CA ASP A 545 19.71 -16.95 2.94
C ASP A 545 18.39 -17.37 2.28
N TRP A 546 17.78 -16.45 1.52
CA TRP A 546 16.59 -16.74 0.72
C TRP A 546 17.00 -17.14 -0.69
N ASP A 547 17.07 -18.45 -0.93
CA ASP A 547 17.44 -19.03 -2.22
C ASP A 547 16.48 -20.15 -2.65
N ASP A 548 16.77 -20.75 -3.81
CA ASP A 548 15.92 -21.82 -4.37
C ASP A 548 15.91 -23.06 -3.49
N GLU A 549 17.02 -23.36 -2.81
CA GLU A 549 17.15 -24.49 -1.89
C GLU A 549 16.28 -24.26 -0.65
N TYR A 550 16.27 -23.04 -0.11
CA TYR A 550 15.43 -22.66 1.02
C TYR A 550 13.94 -22.82 0.68
N VAL A 551 13.48 -22.22 -0.43
CA VAL A 551 12.07 -22.29 -0.86
C VAL A 551 11.67 -23.73 -1.22
N ALA A 552 12.55 -24.49 -1.86
CA ALA A 552 12.32 -25.91 -2.14
C ALA A 552 12.11 -26.71 -0.84
N ASN A 553 12.94 -26.46 0.18
CA ASN A 553 12.82 -27.13 1.49
C ASN A 553 11.56 -26.72 2.27
N LEU A 554 11.10 -25.46 2.15
CA LEU A 554 9.86 -25.00 2.79
C LEU A 554 8.64 -25.82 2.34
N TYR A 555 8.53 -26.06 1.02
CA TYR A 555 7.38 -26.74 0.43
C TYR A 555 7.62 -28.23 0.14
N GLY A 556 8.85 -28.73 0.33
CA GLY A 556 9.21 -30.09 -0.03
C GLY A 556 9.16 -30.36 -1.54
N ILE A 557 9.45 -29.35 -2.35
CA ILE A 557 9.45 -29.38 -3.82
C ILE A 557 10.89 -29.38 -4.36
N THR A 558 11.05 -29.47 -5.68
CA THR A 558 12.37 -29.37 -6.33
C THR A 558 12.83 -27.91 -6.45
N GLU A 559 14.15 -27.69 -6.58
CA GLU A 559 14.71 -26.35 -6.82
C GLU A 559 14.16 -25.69 -8.09
N LEU A 560 13.85 -26.48 -9.13
CA LEU A 560 13.27 -25.95 -10.38
C LEU A 560 11.84 -25.46 -10.17
N GLU A 561 11.03 -26.20 -9.42
CA GLU A 561 9.66 -25.80 -9.05
C GLU A 561 9.69 -24.57 -8.13
N ALA A 562 10.64 -24.52 -7.20
CA ALA A 562 10.86 -23.35 -6.36
C ALA A 562 11.22 -22.12 -7.21
N GLN A 563 12.15 -22.24 -8.17
CA GLN A 563 12.49 -21.13 -9.10
C GLN A 563 11.28 -20.63 -9.87
N ALA A 564 10.47 -21.55 -10.42
CA ALA A 564 9.25 -21.20 -11.14
C ALA A 564 8.27 -20.47 -10.23
N PHE A 565 8.07 -20.97 -9.02
CA PHE A 565 7.16 -20.38 -8.05
C PHE A 565 7.60 -19.00 -7.57
N ARG A 566 8.89 -18.82 -7.25
CA ARG A 566 9.48 -17.53 -6.88
C ARG A 566 9.28 -16.50 -8.00
N SER A 567 9.54 -16.90 -9.25
CA SER A 567 9.30 -16.05 -10.42
C SER A 567 7.81 -15.76 -10.62
N TYR A 568 6.93 -16.72 -10.35
CA TYR A 568 5.48 -16.54 -10.44
C TYR A 568 4.99 -15.50 -9.43
N ILE A 569 5.43 -15.55 -8.17
CA ILE A 569 5.07 -14.54 -7.18
C ILE A 569 5.63 -13.16 -7.55
N LYS A 570 6.94 -13.08 -7.81
CA LYS A 570 7.61 -11.79 -8.05
C LYS A 570 7.18 -11.12 -9.36
N ASN A 571 7.25 -11.84 -10.48
CA ASN A 571 7.15 -11.23 -11.82
C ASN A 571 5.75 -11.34 -12.45
N PHE A 572 4.84 -12.11 -11.85
CA PHE A 572 3.48 -12.28 -12.37
C PHE A 572 2.42 -11.88 -11.35
N MET A 573 2.51 -12.35 -10.10
CA MET A 573 1.53 -12.01 -9.08
C MET A 573 1.59 -10.52 -8.69
N VAL A 574 2.78 -10.02 -8.32
CA VAL A 574 2.97 -8.63 -7.87
C VAL A 574 2.96 -7.63 -9.03
N ASP A 575 3.50 -8.00 -10.18
CA ASP A 575 3.63 -7.07 -11.32
C ASP A 575 2.38 -7.02 -12.21
N ILE A 576 1.58 -8.08 -12.26
CA ILE A 576 0.44 -8.19 -13.19
C ILE A 576 -0.87 -8.48 -12.47
N VAL A 577 -0.95 -9.60 -11.74
CA VAL A 577 -2.23 -10.10 -11.20
C VAL A 577 -2.82 -9.14 -10.18
N VAL A 578 -2.09 -8.85 -9.11
CA VAL A 578 -2.60 -8.00 -8.03
C VAL A 578 -2.87 -6.57 -8.50
N PRO A 579 -1.96 -5.88 -9.21
CA PRO A 579 -2.24 -4.55 -9.77
C PRO A 579 -3.49 -4.52 -10.64
N THR A 580 -3.65 -5.49 -11.53
CA THR A 580 -4.80 -5.56 -12.43
C THR A 580 -6.10 -5.76 -11.68
N LEU A 581 -6.11 -6.65 -10.67
CA LEU A 581 -7.29 -6.92 -9.86
C LEU A 581 -7.62 -5.76 -8.92
N LEU A 582 -6.61 -5.08 -8.36
CA LEU A 582 -6.82 -3.86 -7.56
C LEU A 582 -7.40 -2.75 -8.42
N THR A 583 -6.83 -2.46 -9.60
CA THR A 583 -7.39 -1.48 -10.54
C THR A 583 -8.81 -1.85 -10.97
N PHE A 584 -9.08 -3.15 -11.16
CA PHE A 584 -10.43 -3.63 -11.48
C PHE A 584 -11.43 -3.33 -10.34
N GLN A 585 -11.06 -3.56 -9.08
CA GLN A 585 -11.95 -3.39 -7.94
C GLN A 585 -12.09 -1.93 -7.48
N THR A 586 -11.01 -1.16 -7.50
CA THR A 586 -10.97 0.18 -6.87
C THR A 586 -10.82 1.31 -7.88
N GLY A 587 -10.45 1.02 -9.13
CA GLY A 587 -10.09 2.03 -10.13
C GLY A 587 -8.75 2.73 -9.85
N SER A 588 -8.00 2.30 -8.84
CA SER A 588 -6.72 2.89 -8.48
C SER A 588 -5.59 2.42 -9.40
N GLU A 589 -4.62 3.30 -9.62
CA GLU A 589 -3.45 3.04 -10.48
C GLU A 589 -2.17 3.44 -9.75
N ALA A 590 -1.02 3.03 -10.30
CA ALA A 590 0.31 3.40 -9.80
C ALA A 590 0.59 4.92 -9.83
N TYR A 591 -0.16 5.67 -10.64
CA TYR A 591 -0.11 7.13 -10.69
C TYR A 591 -1.51 7.69 -10.45
N THR A 592 -1.64 8.54 -9.44
CA THR A 592 -2.91 9.13 -9.05
C THR A 592 -2.91 10.64 -9.30
N THR A 593 -4.08 11.18 -9.63
CA THR A 593 -4.32 12.63 -9.68
C THR A 593 -5.19 12.99 -8.48
N GLN A 594 -4.67 13.86 -7.62
CA GLN A 594 -5.37 14.34 -6.43
C GLN A 594 -5.05 15.82 -6.21
N THR A 595 -5.82 16.51 -5.38
CA THR A 595 -5.46 17.89 -4.99
C THR A 595 -4.27 17.87 -4.03
N VAL A 596 -3.55 18.99 -3.96
CA VAL A 596 -2.41 19.12 -3.02
C VAL A 596 -2.89 19.08 -1.58
N ASP A 597 -4.09 19.62 -1.29
CA ASP A 597 -4.70 19.51 0.03
C ASP A 597 -5.00 18.04 0.41
N GLN A 598 -5.51 17.23 -0.54
CA GLN A 598 -5.73 15.79 -0.33
C GLN A 598 -4.40 15.07 -0.07
N TRP A 599 -3.33 15.49 -0.74
CA TRP A 599 -2.00 14.90 -0.56
C TRP A 599 -1.34 15.27 0.77
N LEU A 600 -1.39 16.55 1.17
CA LEU A 600 -0.77 17.01 2.42
C LEU A 600 -1.54 16.57 3.66
N PHE A 601 -2.84 16.83 3.68
CA PHE A 601 -3.70 16.66 4.86
C PHE A 601 -4.53 15.37 4.83
N GLY A 602 -4.33 14.58 3.79
CA GLY A 602 -4.83 13.22 3.65
C GLY A 602 -6.21 13.10 3.04
N SER A 603 -6.39 12.00 2.31
CA SER A 603 -7.64 11.57 1.69
C SER A 603 -7.80 10.08 1.86
N CYS A 604 -9.05 9.60 1.76
CA CYS A 604 -9.36 8.18 1.74
C CYS A 604 -8.79 7.54 0.47
N ASP A 605 -7.85 6.60 0.63
CA ASP A 605 -7.34 5.79 -0.46
C ASP A 605 -8.27 4.60 -0.72
N ALA A 606 -8.73 4.44 -1.97
CA ALA A 606 -9.72 3.44 -2.33
C ALA A 606 -9.22 1.99 -2.14
N VAL A 607 -7.91 1.75 -2.23
CA VAL A 607 -7.31 0.43 -2.00
C VAL A 607 -7.26 0.09 -0.52
N LEU A 608 -6.97 1.07 0.35
CA LEU A 608 -7.09 0.89 1.79
C LEU A 608 -8.55 0.76 2.24
N GLU A 609 -9.47 1.52 1.64
CA GLU A 609 -10.91 1.39 1.93
C GLU A 609 -11.41 -0.02 1.58
N PHE A 610 -11.01 -0.53 0.42
CA PHE A 610 -11.36 -1.88 -0.02
C PHE A 610 -10.80 -2.97 0.92
N GLN A 611 -9.57 -2.82 1.41
CA GLN A 611 -8.91 -3.84 2.24
C GLN A 611 -9.25 -3.75 3.73
N PHE A 612 -9.40 -2.54 4.27
CA PHE A 612 -9.45 -2.28 5.71
C PHE A 612 -10.69 -1.47 6.15
N GLY A 613 -11.54 -1.05 5.21
CA GLY A 613 -12.76 -0.28 5.47
C GLY A 613 -12.56 1.24 5.47
N SER A 614 -13.68 1.97 5.45
CA SER A 614 -13.74 3.43 5.28
C SER A 614 -13.10 4.24 6.41
N GLU A 615 -12.99 3.68 7.62
CA GLU A 615 -12.36 4.38 8.75
C GLU A 615 -10.82 4.28 8.68
N ASN A 616 -10.28 3.25 8.01
CA ASN A 616 -8.84 2.97 7.93
C ASN A 616 -8.21 3.39 6.60
N CYS A 617 -8.95 4.09 5.74
CA CYS A 617 -8.47 4.45 4.41
C CYS A 617 -7.68 5.76 4.35
N PHE A 618 -7.71 6.56 5.40
CA PHE A 618 -7.07 7.87 5.42
C PHE A 618 -5.59 7.76 5.75
N SER A 619 -4.77 8.46 4.96
CA SER A 619 -3.35 8.66 5.24
C SER A 619 -2.97 10.10 4.91
N SER A 620 -2.12 10.73 5.72
CA SER A 620 -1.65 12.10 5.51
C SER A 620 -0.14 12.21 5.67
N LEU A 621 0.45 13.21 5.02
CA LEU A 621 1.87 13.53 5.18
C LEU A 621 2.09 14.46 6.38
N GLU A 622 1.18 15.43 6.55
CA GLU A 622 1.15 16.36 7.67
C GLU A 622 -0.03 16.03 8.60
N THR A 623 0.18 16.20 9.90
CA THR A 623 -0.86 15.98 10.92
C THR A 623 -1.66 17.28 11.08
N ASN A 624 -2.81 17.37 10.40
CA ASN A 624 -3.78 18.44 10.60
C ASN A 624 -4.85 18.00 11.61
N LYS A 625 -5.64 18.91 12.18
CA LYS A 625 -6.73 18.55 13.11
C LYS A 625 -7.68 17.48 12.55
N THR A 626 -8.02 17.55 11.27
CA THR A 626 -8.86 16.56 10.60
C THR A 626 -8.34 16.23 9.22
N TYR A 627 -8.65 15.02 8.73
CA TYR A 627 -8.35 14.64 7.36
C TYR A 627 -9.11 15.50 6.35
N TYR A 628 -8.47 15.85 5.25
CA TYR A 628 -9.12 16.65 4.22
C TYR A 628 -10.26 15.87 3.53
N GLY A 629 -11.42 16.52 3.41
CA GLY A 629 -12.60 15.90 2.79
C GLY A 629 -13.31 14.84 3.65
N SER A 630 -12.89 14.65 4.91
CA SER A 630 -13.53 13.69 5.84
C SER A 630 -14.89 14.15 6.40
N ILE A 631 -15.27 15.41 6.17
CA ILE A 631 -16.57 15.94 6.61
C ILE A 631 -17.68 15.28 5.79
N SER A 632 -18.53 14.51 6.45
CA SER A 632 -19.64 13.78 5.84
C SER A 632 -20.93 13.92 6.68
N GLU A 633 -22.04 13.33 6.21
CA GLU A 633 -23.27 13.27 7.01
C GLU A 633 -23.07 12.46 8.30
N ASP A 634 -22.20 11.43 8.26
CA ASP A 634 -21.86 10.58 9.39
C ASP A 634 -20.78 11.20 10.30
N HIS A 635 -19.88 12.04 9.74
CA HIS A 635 -18.83 12.76 10.46
C HIS A 635 -18.91 14.27 10.19
N PRO A 636 -19.85 15.01 10.81
CA PRO A 636 -20.07 16.42 10.54
C PRO A 636 -18.91 17.33 11.00
N GLU A 637 -18.06 16.86 11.90
CA GLU A 637 -16.86 17.57 12.36
C GLU A 637 -15.58 17.11 11.65
N GLY A 638 -15.69 16.17 10.70
CA GLY A 638 -14.55 15.48 10.08
C GLY A 638 -14.00 14.35 10.94
N LEU A 639 -13.14 13.53 10.35
CA LEU A 639 -12.38 12.50 11.05
C LEU A 639 -11.08 13.10 11.57
N SER A 640 -10.78 12.89 12.86
CA SER A 640 -9.50 13.29 13.44
C SER A 640 -8.35 12.55 12.74
N THR A 641 -7.18 13.18 12.65
CA THR A 641 -5.94 12.50 12.20
C THR A 641 -5.30 11.65 13.30
N GLY A 642 -5.99 11.50 14.43
CA GLY A 642 -5.57 10.78 15.62
C GLY A 642 -5.34 11.72 16.80
N ASP A 643 -4.56 11.25 17.76
CA ASP A 643 -4.24 11.99 18.96
C ASP A 643 -3.21 13.11 18.76
N TYR A 644 -3.39 14.21 19.51
CA TYR A 644 -2.44 15.32 19.46
C TYR A 644 -1.07 14.91 19.99
N SER A 645 -0.02 15.50 19.42
CA SER A 645 1.35 15.25 19.89
C SER A 645 1.56 15.85 21.27
N ALA A 646 2.23 15.11 22.15
CA ALA A 646 2.66 15.60 23.46
C ALA A 646 4.19 15.69 23.52
N TYR A 647 4.72 16.74 24.14
CA TYR A 647 6.15 16.96 24.27
C TYR A 647 6.54 17.28 25.71
N VAL A 648 7.71 16.80 26.12
CA VAL A 648 8.36 17.22 27.36
C VAL A 648 9.55 18.10 27.01
N MET A 649 9.56 19.32 27.54
CA MET A 649 10.62 20.31 27.32
C MET A 649 11.32 20.64 28.65
N SER A 650 12.62 20.89 28.58
CA SER A 650 13.39 21.40 29.71
C SER A 650 13.22 22.91 29.88
N THR A 651 12.98 23.35 31.11
CA THR A 651 12.74 24.75 31.49
C THR A 651 13.88 25.35 32.31
N ARG A 652 14.90 24.56 32.68
CA ARG A 652 16.03 25.02 33.51
C ARG A 652 17.37 24.37 33.12
N GLY A 653 18.45 25.07 33.44
CA GLY A 653 19.82 24.58 33.25
C GLY A 653 20.35 24.74 31.82
N ASP A 654 21.40 24.00 31.48
CA ASP A 654 22.09 24.10 30.18
C ASP A 654 21.25 23.54 29.00
N THR A 655 20.07 22.97 29.28
CA THR A 655 19.16 22.36 28.31
C THR A 655 17.85 23.14 28.12
N ILE A 656 17.76 24.38 28.61
CA ILE A 656 16.56 25.24 28.47
C ILE A 656 16.05 25.25 27.02
N GLY A 657 14.75 25.02 26.85
CA GLY A 657 14.08 25.03 25.56
C GLY A 657 14.32 23.79 24.69
N GLN A 658 15.08 22.80 25.18
CA GLN A 658 15.31 21.54 24.46
C GLN A 658 14.17 20.54 24.71
N ARG A 659 13.82 19.79 23.66
CA ARG A 659 12.85 18.69 23.71
C ARG A 659 13.54 17.45 24.28
N LEU A 660 12.96 16.89 25.34
CA LEU A 660 13.45 15.70 26.01
C LEU A 660 12.76 14.44 25.51
N MET A 661 11.43 14.49 25.37
CA MET A 661 10.61 13.35 24.93
C MET A 661 9.40 13.81 24.10
N GLN A 662 8.87 12.91 23.29
CA GLN A 662 7.63 13.06 22.53
C GLN A 662 6.71 11.85 22.76
N GLY A 663 5.41 12.08 22.77
CA GLY A 663 4.36 11.06 22.85
C GLY A 663 3.04 11.64 22.31
N TYR A 664 1.93 11.19 22.87
CA TYR A 664 0.59 11.58 22.46
C TYR A 664 -0.30 11.89 23.67
N VAL A 665 -1.40 12.59 23.44
CA VAL A 665 -2.47 12.78 24.42
C VAL A 665 -3.78 12.26 23.85
N ASN A 666 -4.50 11.40 24.58
CA ASN A 666 -5.82 10.92 24.14
C ASN A 666 -6.77 12.12 24.03
N SER A 667 -7.06 12.52 22.80
CA SER A 667 -7.73 13.78 22.46
C SER A 667 -8.86 13.56 21.45
N ASP A 668 -8.89 12.40 20.79
CA ASP A 668 -9.98 11.99 19.91
C ASP A 668 -11.21 11.42 20.67
N GLY A 669 -11.03 11.08 21.95
CA GLY A 669 -12.10 10.66 22.86
C GLY A 669 -12.62 9.25 22.61
N ASP A 670 -11.84 8.39 21.96
CA ASP A 670 -12.20 7.00 21.67
C ASP A 670 -12.11 6.06 22.91
N GLY A 671 -11.49 6.54 23.99
CA GLY A 671 -11.26 5.82 25.24
C GLY A 671 -10.11 4.80 25.18
N LEU A 672 -9.28 4.85 24.14
CA LEU A 672 -8.15 3.97 23.91
C LEU A 672 -6.87 4.79 23.66
N CYS A 673 -5.76 4.34 24.21
CA CYS A 673 -4.44 4.81 23.83
C CYS A 673 -3.88 3.83 22.81
N ASP A 674 -3.46 4.32 21.65
CA ASP A 674 -2.96 3.50 20.53
C ASP A 674 -1.89 2.52 20.99
N PHE A 675 -1.02 2.96 21.91
CA PHE A 675 -0.03 2.14 22.58
C PHE A 675 0.41 2.79 23.90
N ASP A 676 1.15 2.08 24.75
CA ASP A 676 1.82 2.72 25.89
C ASP A 676 3.07 1.96 26.35
N TYR A 677 3.84 2.59 27.22
CA TYR A 677 5.00 2.01 27.89
C TYR A 677 4.83 2.00 29.41
N SER A 678 5.42 1.00 30.05
CA SER A 678 5.64 1.03 31.49
C SER A 678 6.63 2.13 31.87
N ALA A 679 6.64 2.52 33.15
CA ALA A 679 7.65 3.44 33.70
C ALA A 679 9.12 2.98 33.51
N GLY A 680 9.35 1.72 33.11
CA GLY A 680 10.67 1.19 32.76
C GLY A 680 10.97 1.19 31.26
N GLY A 681 10.12 1.80 30.42
CA GLY A 681 10.26 1.82 28.96
C GLY A 681 9.85 0.52 28.24
N VAL A 682 9.21 -0.42 28.93
CA VAL A 682 8.72 -1.67 28.32
C VAL A 682 7.35 -1.44 27.70
N PHE A 683 7.19 -1.80 26.43
CA PHE A 683 5.92 -1.73 25.68
C PHE A 683 4.81 -2.54 26.36
N LEU A 684 3.63 -1.94 26.55
CA LEU A 684 2.50 -2.53 27.27
C LEU A 684 1.47 -3.20 26.35
N GLY A 685 1.48 -2.90 25.06
CA GLY A 685 0.49 -3.36 24.09
C GLY A 685 -0.05 -2.22 23.23
N ALA A 686 -0.97 -2.56 22.32
CA ALA A 686 -1.72 -1.61 21.50
C ALA A 686 -3.19 -1.55 21.96
N ASN A 687 -3.87 -0.44 21.67
CA ASN A 687 -5.29 -0.19 21.99
C ASN A 687 -5.64 -0.46 23.46
N ILE A 688 -4.96 0.25 24.36
CA ILE A 688 -5.09 0.08 25.82
C ILE A 688 -6.16 1.05 26.33
N GLU A 689 -7.02 0.64 27.26
CA GLU A 689 -8.00 1.55 27.88
C GLU A 689 -7.32 2.78 28.49
N CYS A 690 -7.82 3.97 28.13
CA CYS A 690 -7.21 5.25 28.47
C CYS A 690 -8.28 6.31 28.80
N GLU A 691 -7.94 7.24 29.69
CA GLU A 691 -8.83 8.37 29.99
C GLU A 691 -8.61 9.52 28.98
N GLU A 692 -9.69 10.25 28.65
CA GLU A 692 -9.60 11.47 27.83
C GLU A 692 -8.63 12.47 28.48
N GLY A 693 -7.70 13.00 27.68
CA GLY A 693 -6.63 13.91 28.10
C GLY A 693 -5.42 13.21 28.73
N GLN A 694 -5.36 11.88 28.77
CA GLN A 694 -4.22 11.15 29.30
C GLN A 694 -3.03 11.19 28.32
N VAL A 695 -1.85 11.57 28.84
CA VAL A 695 -0.58 11.49 28.10
C VAL A 695 -0.06 10.05 28.11
N TYR A 696 0.37 9.57 26.94
CA TYR A 696 0.86 8.21 26.76
C TYR A 696 1.99 8.13 25.74
N GLY A 697 2.68 6.98 25.70
CA GLY A 697 3.61 6.68 24.60
C GLY A 697 4.89 7.53 24.58
N MET A 698 5.23 8.22 25.68
CA MET A 698 6.39 9.10 25.76
C MET A 698 7.71 8.36 25.49
N THR A 699 8.52 8.91 24.58
CA THR A 699 9.79 8.33 24.16
C THR A 699 10.82 9.41 23.81
N GLU A 700 12.12 9.08 23.95
CA GLU A 700 13.23 9.96 23.57
C GLU A 700 13.57 9.92 22.07
N TYR A 701 12.87 9.06 21.31
CA TYR A 701 13.04 8.89 19.87
C TYR A 701 11.90 9.58 19.11
N LEU A 702 12.09 9.82 17.81
CA LEU A 702 10.96 10.06 16.91
C LEU A 702 9.97 8.90 17.04
N THR A 703 8.67 9.20 17.20
CA THR A 703 7.65 8.19 17.54
C THR A 703 7.62 7.01 16.58
N TRP A 704 7.85 7.25 15.29
CA TRP A 704 7.89 6.22 14.25
C TRP A 704 9.16 5.35 14.25
N ARG A 705 10.24 5.79 14.90
CA ARG A 705 11.53 5.06 15.08
C ARG A 705 11.73 4.55 16.50
N ALA A 706 10.73 4.69 17.36
CA ALA A 706 10.82 4.26 18.74
C ALA A 706 10.99 2.73 18.83
N PRO A 707 11.61 2.19 19.90
CA PRO A 707 11.92 0.76 20.02
C PRO A 707 10.72 -0.19 19.85
N HIS A 708 9.50 0.23 20.20
CA HIS A 708 8.31 -0.58 19.95
C HIS A 708 7.98 -0.73 18.45
N ARG A 709 8.21 0.31 17.64
CA ARG A 709 8.01 0.27 16.18
C ARG A 709 9.02 -0.66 15.52
N ASP A 710 10.26 -0.61 16.00
CA ASP A 710 11.30 -1.51 15.52
C ASP A 710 10.98 -2.97 15.86
N ASN A 711 10.47 -3.23 17.07
CA ASN A 711 9.99 -4.57 17.45
C ASN A 711 8.81 -5.06 16.60
N LEU A 712 7.85 -4.20 16.24
CA LEU A 712 6.75 -4.55 15.31
C LEU A 712 7.26 -4.88 13.89
N ASN A 713 8.45 -4.40 13.55
CA ASN A 713 9.16 -4.65 12.30
C ASN A 713 10.31 -5.64 12.48
N TYR A 714 10.24 -6.53 13.49
CA TYR A 714 11.22 -7.61 13.74
C TYR A 714 12.66 -7.14 14.00
N GLY A 715 12.87 -5.87 14.36
CA GLY A 715 14.21 -5.29 14.57
C GLY A 715 14.95 -4.91 13.29
N LEU A 716 14.23 -4.76 12.17
CA LEU A 716 14.80 -4.55 10.83
C LEU A 716 14.73 -3.09 10.37
N MET A 717 14.23 -2.15 11.19
CA MET A 717 14.05 -0.78 10.72
C MET A 717 15.38 -0.11 10.39
N GLU A 718 16.46 -0.37 11.14
CA GLU A 718 17.76 0.25 10.85
C GLU A 718 18.31 -0.17 9.48
N GLU A 719 18.13 -1.44 9.11
CA GLU A 719 18.49 -1.96 7.79
C GLU A 719 17.61 -1.37 6.68
N ALA A 720 16.29 -1.35 6.88
CA ALA A 720 15.33 -0.86 5.88
C ALA A 720 15.37 0.66 5.65
N VAL A 721 15.60 1.43 6.72
CA VAL A 721 15.64 2.90 6.70
C VAL A 721 17.02 3.42 6.29
N GLY A 722 18.05 2.56 6.29
CA GLY A 722 19.40 2.94 5.86
C GLY A 722 20.09 3.97 6.76
N SER A 723 19.48 4.36 7.90
CA SER A 723 20.07 5.26 8.91
C SER A 723 20.12 4.61 10.27
N SER A 724 21.23 4.86 10.98
CA SER A 724 21.37 4.57 12.41
C SER A 724 20.21 5.15 13.22
N VAL A 725 19.80 4.43 14.26
CA VAL A 725 18.85 4.90 15.28
C VAL A 725 19.29 6.22 15.94
N ASP A 726 20.58 6.56 15.89
CA ASP A 726 21.12 7.83 16.40
C ASP A 726 20.47 9.06 15.74
N TYR A 727 20.09 8.95 14.46
CA TYR A 727 19.38 10.00 13.72
C TYR A 727 17.89 10.10 14.07
N ALA A 728 17.40 9.26 14.98
CA ALA A 728 16.04 9.30 15.48
C ALA A 728 15.96 9.75 16.95
N VAL A 729 17.09 9.97 17.63
CA VAL A 729 17.10 10.39 19.05
C VAL A 729 16.72 11.87 19.14
N LEU A 730 15.45 12.13 19.42
CA LEU A 730 14.87 13.45 19.65
C LEU A 730 15.39 14.11 20.93
N GLY A 731 15.74 13.31 21.95
CA GLY A 731 16.21 13.82 23.23
C GLY A 731 17.36 14.83 23.09
N ASN A 732 17.20 15.99 23.75
CA ASN A 732 18.08 17.16 23.71
C ASN A 732 18.16 17.86 22.35
N SER A 733 17.14 17.71 21.49
CA SER A 733 17.02 18.53 20.30
C SER A 733 16.53 19.94 20.65
N ILE A 734 17.08 20.93 19.99
CA ILE A 734 16.73 22.32 20.24
C ILE A 734 15.39 22.68 19.57
N GLY A 735 14.63 23.59 20.21
CA GLY A 735 13.53 24.29 19.57
C GLY A 735 14.00 25.61 18.94
N ALA A 736 14.24 26.60 19.79
CA ALA A 736 14.66 27.96 19.38
C ALA A 736 16.03 28.39 19.92
N ILE A 737 16.58 27.65 20.90
CA ILE A 737 17.82 28.00 21.62
C ILE A 737 18.83 26.87 21.47
N GLY A 738 20.00 27.17 20.94
CA GLY A 738 21.12 26.24 20.77
C GLY A 738 22.45 26.92 21.02
N ASN A 739 23.39 26.21 21.66
CA ASN A 739 24.71 26.76 21.95
C ASN A 739 25.42 27.17 20.66
N SER A 740 25.76 28.45 20.51
CA SER A 740 26.44 29.01 19.34
C SER A 740 27.87 28.49 19.14
N ASP A 741 28.56 28.12 20.22
CA ASP A 741 29.96 27.68 20.17
C ASP A 741 30.09 26.15 19.97
N GLU A 742 29.00 25.40 20.09
CA GLU A 742 29.00 23.94 20.07
C GLU A 742 27.95 23.36 19.11
N SER A 743 28.20 22.16 18.59
CA SER A 743 27.21 21.45 17.79
C SER A 743 26.00 21.06 18.67
N PHE A 744 24.80 21.31 18.17
CA PHE A 744 23.55 20.89 18.83
C PHE A 744 22.70 20.03 17.90
N LYS A 745 21.75 19.28 18.47
CA LYS A 745 20.80 18.46 17.71
C LYS A 745 19.60 19.29 17.26
N TYR A 746 19.17 19.10 16.02
CA TYR A 746 18.00 19.76 15.45
C TYR A 746 17.07 18.74 14.78
N ASN A 747 15.76 18.92 14.98
CA ASN A 747 14.73 18.07 14.38
C ASN A 747 14.31 18.62 13.01
N LEU A 748 14.60 17.87 11.94
CA LEU A 748 14.25 18.23 10.56
C LEU A 748 12.83 17.75 10.22
N GLY A 749 11.83 18.43 10.80
CA GLY A 749 10.41 18.17 10.49
C GLY A 749 9.90 16.78 10.91
N GLY A 750 10.55 16.12 11.87
CA GLY A 750 10.16 14.78 12.34
C GLY A 750 10.57 13.64 11.39
N TYR A 751 11.44 13.91 10.41
CA TYR A 751 11.98 12.88 9.50
C TYR A 751 13.38 12.42 9.89
N ALA A 752 14.22 13.33 10.38
CA ALA A 752 15.54 13.01 10.90
C ALA A 752 15.96 14.03 11.97
N VAL A 753 16.78 13.59 12.91
CA VAL A 753 17.47 14.43 13.90
C VAL A 753 18.94 14.42 13.57
N ALA A 754 19.52 15.60 13.36
CA ALA A 754 20.91 15.74 12.96
C ALA A 754 21.64 16.74 13.85
N SER A 755 22.95 16.55 14.01
CA SER A 755 23.80 17.53 14.68
C SER A 755 24.29 18.60 13.71
N THR A 756 24.29 19.85 14.16
CA THR A 756 24.83 20.96 13.36
C THR A 756 26.35 20.94 13.28
N VAL A 757 26.88 21.43 12.16
CA VAL A 757 28.30 21.74 11.99
C VAL A 757 28.49 23.24 12.19
N VAL A 758 29.30 23.61 13.18
CA VAL A 758 29.63 25.00 13.50
C VAL A 758 30.54 25.59 12.42
N GLY A 759 30.14 26.74 11.87
CA GLY A 759 30.79 27.47 10.80
C GLY A 759 31.58 28.70 11.28
N GLU A 760 31.59 29.76 10.47
CA GLU A 760 32.29 31.02 10.77
C GLU A 760 31.36 32.05 11.41
N GLU A 761 31.95 33.05 12.08
CA GLU A 761 31.22 34.23 12.54
C GLU A 761 30.85 35.13 11.35
N VAL A 762 29.56 35.48 11.25
CA VAL A 762 28.99 36.33 10.20
C VAL A 762 28.17 37.46 10.79
N ASP A 763 28.16 38.60 10.10
CA ASP A 763 27.27 39.72 10.44
C ASP A 763 26.00 39.62 9.59
N PHE A 764 24.85 39.45 10.24
CA PHE A 764 23.55 39.43 9.59
C PHE A 764 22.65 40.54 10.13
N LYS A 765 22.16 41.41 9.23
CA LYS A 765 21.39 42.62 9.54
C LYS A 765 22.02 43.56 10.59
N GLY A 766 23.34 43.47 10.85
CA GLY A 766 24.08 44.25 11.84
C GLY A 766 24.27 43.56 13.20
N ILE A 767 23.94 42.27 13.30
CA ILE A 767 24.08 41.44 14.51
C ILE A 767 25.18 40.39 14.25
N PRO A 768 26.18 40.24 15.13
CA PRO A 768 27.17 39.16 15.02
C PRO A 768 26.51 37.81 15.34
N MET A 769 26.64 36.84 14.44
CA MET A 769 26.07 35.51 14.54
C MET A 769 27.09 34.45 14.15
N VAL A 770 26.90 33.20 14.57
CA VAL A 770 27.68 32.03 14.12
C VAL A 770 26.84 31.22 13.16
N GLU A 771 27.40 30.84 12.01
CA GLU A 771 26.72 29.94 11.06
C GLU A 771 26.74 28.50 11.57
N HIS A 772 25.61 27.82 11.41
CA HIS A 772 25.49 26.38 11.61
C HIS A 772 24.89 25.78 10.35
N SER A 773 25.40 24.63 9.91
CA SER A 773 24.87 23.92 8.74
C SER A 773 24.56 22.47 9.07
N ILE A 774 23.55 21.94 8.40
CA ILE A 774 23.19 20.52 8.39
C ILE A 774 23.12 20.09 6.94
N VAL A 775 23.89 19.07 6.58
CA VAL A 775 23.82 18.42 5.26
C VAL A 775 23.69 16.93 5.50
N LEU A 776 22.53 16.39 5.17
CA LEU A 776 22.27 14.96 5.23
C LEU A 776 22.57 14.27 3.90
N ASP A 777 23.04 13.03 3.96
CA ASP A 777 23.18 12.17 2.79
C ASP A 777 21.86 11.44 2.57
N ALA A 778 21.13 11.82 1.52
CA ALA A 778 19.84 11.23 1.19
C ALA A 778 19.89 9.70 1.10
N THR A 779 20.99 9.12 0.61
CA THR A 779 21.12 7.65 0.42
C THR A 779 21.06 6.87 1.73
N GLN A 780 21.29 7.55 2.86
CA GLN A 780 21.29 6.96 4.20
C GLN A 780 20.00 7.25 4.98
N HIS A 781 18.99 7.90 4.40
CA HIS A 781 17.80 8.32 5.13
C HIS A 781 16.50 7.93 4.41
N ASN A 782 16.26 6.63 4.26
CA ASN A 782 15.00 6.12 3.73
C ASN A 782 13.86 6.28 4.77
N ILE A 783 12.73 6.84 4.38
CA ILE A 783 11.60 7.11 5.29
C ILE A 783 10.39 6.18 5.06
N GLN A 784 10.57 5.09 4.32
CA GLN A 784 9.54 4.11 4.01
C GLN A 784 8.74 3.67 5.24
N SER A 785 9.44 3.29 6.32
CA SER A 785 8.78 2.78 7.54
C SER A 785 8.04 3.86 8.34
N LYS A 786 8.17 5.14 7.97
CA LYS A 786 7.32 6.23 8.48
C LYS A 786 5.98 6.26 7.74
N LEU A 787 6.01 6.06 6.42
CA LEU A 787 4.85 6.20 5.53
C LEU A 787 4.03 4.92 5.40
N ILE A 788 4.67 3.75 5.49
CA ILE A 788 3.99 2.46 5.50
C ILE A 788 3.66 2.08 6.95
N PRO A 789 2.38 1.85 7.29
CA PRO A 789 2.01 1.48 8.65
C PRO A 789 2.58 0.11 9.02
N PRO A 790 3.00 -0.12 10.29
CA PRO A 790 3.49 -1.42 10.73
C PRO A 790 2.45 -2.54 10.71
N SER A 791 1.16 -2.22 10.58
CA SER A 791 0.12 -3.23 10.31
C SER A 791 0.37 -4.00 9.02
N LEU A 792 1.12 -3.41 8.08
CA LEU A 792 1.57 -4.04 6.85
C LEU A 792 2.97 -4.68 6.98
N SER A 793 3.59 -4.71 8.16
CA SER A 793 4.87 -5.42 8.37
C SER A 793 4.75 -6.87 7.88
N PRO A 794 5.74 -7.41 7.14
CA PRO A 794 7.08 -6.87 6.89
C PRO A 794 7.21 -5.91 5.69
N VAL A 795 6.12 -5.51 5.03
CA VAL A 795 6.16 -4.64 3.83
C VAL A 795 6.85 -3.30 4.12
N SER A 796 6.63 -2.74 5.32
CA SER A 796 7.27 -1.53 5.84
C SER A 796 8.80 -1.58 5.88
N VAL A 797 9.39 -2.77 5.98
CA VAL A 797 10.85 -2.99 6.03
C VAL A 797 11.39 -3.77 4.84
N THR A 798 10.53 -4.07 3.86
CA THR A 798 10.94 -4.76 2.65
C THR A 798 11.73 -3.80 1.75
N PRO A 799 12.96 -4.16 1.30
CA PRO A 799 13.79 -3.26 0.51
C PRO A 799 13.13 -2.87 -0.83
N GLY A 800 13.14 -1.57 -1.14
CA GLY A 800 12.68 -1.05 -2.43
C GLY A 800 11.16 -1.05 -2.64
N VAL A 801 10.34 -1.31 -1.60
CA VAL A 801 8.87 -1.17 -1.69
C VAL A 801 8.49 0.29 -1.97
N LEU A 802 9.12 1.18 -1.21
CA LEU A 802 9.05 2.61 -1.35
C LEU A 802 10.47 3.15 -1.13
N GLY A 803 11.22 3.29 -2.22
CA GLY A 803 12.57 3.87 -2.19
C GLY A 803 12.54 5.39 -1.99
N LEU A 804 11.84 5.90 -0.96
CA LEU A 804 11.73 7.33 -0.69
C LEU A 804 12.79 7.77 0.33
N TYR A 805 13.71 8.59 -0.13
CA TYR A 805 14.87 9.06 0.61
C TYR A 805 14.71 10.52 1.00
N PHE A 806 15.05 10.84 2.24
CA PHE A 806 14.98 12.18 2.81
C PHE A 806 16.33 12.88 2.75
N ASN A 807 16.36 14.00 2.05
CA ASN A 807 17.48 14.92 2.03
C ASN A 807 17.14 16.16 2.86
N GLY A 808 18.06 16.61 3.70
CA GLY A 808 17.90 17.82 4.48
C GLY A 808 19.15 18.68 4.37
N ASN A 809 18.99 19.88 3.81
CA ASN A 809 20.00 20.92 3.82
C ASN A 809 19.46 22.14 4.56
N VAL A 810 20.03 22.48 5.70
CA VAL A 810 19.58 23.61 6.52
C VAL A 810 20.77 24.43 6.99
N ASP A 811 20.71 25.72 6.68
CA ASP A 811 21.60 26.76 7.17
C ASP A 811 20.90 27.55 8.27
N MET A 812 21.57 27.69 9.41
CA MET A 812 21.09 28.43 10.57
C MET A 812 22.11 29.49 10.96
N LYS A 813 21.65 30.57 11.57
CA LYS A 813 22.53 31.56 12.21
C LYS A 813 22.08 31.78 13.64
N VAL A 814 23.03 31.60 14.56
CA VAL A 814 22.81 31.61 16.00
C VAL A 814 23.52 32.80 16.60
N GLU A 815 22.83 33.57 17.44
CA GLU A 815 23.42 34.72 18.12
C GLU A 815 24.18 34.26 19.38
N PRO A 816 25.46 34.66 19.58
CA PRO A 816 26.29 34.10 20.65
C PRO A 816 25.88 34.39 22.08
N ASN A 817 25.23 35.53 22.35
CA ASN A 817 24.93 35.93 23.72
C ASN A 817 23.64 35.31 24.26
N THR A 818 22.63 35.17 23.41
CA THR A 818 21.31 34.59 23.71
C THR A 818 21.21 33.13 23.34
N ASN A 819 22.12 32.64 22.49
CA ASN A 819 22.05 31.31 21.88
C ASN A 819 20.74 31.10 21.08
N ALA A 820 20.06 32.17 20.68
CA ALA A 820 18.83 32.10 19.90
C ALA A 820 19.15 31.92 18.41
N VAL A 821 18.40 31.05 17.74
CA VAL A 821 18.46 30.90 16.28
C VAL A 821 17.64 32.03 15.66
N MET A 822 18.30 32.94 14.93
CA MET A 822 17.68 34.17 14.38
C MET A 822 17.52 34.14 12.85
N TYR A 823 18.07 33.11 12.21
CA TYR A 823 17.91 32.83 10.79
C TYR A 823 17.91 31.33 10.58
N GLY A 824 16.97 30.85 9.78
CA GLY A 824 16.90 29.49 9.29
C GLY A 824 16.49 29.50 7.82
N HIS A 825 17.32 28.92 6.97
CA HIS A 825 16.97 28.67 5.58
C HIS A 825 17.36 27.26 5.23
N GLY A 826 16.43 26.49 4.68
CA GLY A 826 16.72 25.12 4.31
C GLY A 826 15.74 24.56 3.31
N THR A 827 16.22 23.53 2.62
CA THR A 827 15.42 22.72 1.70
C THR A 827 15.42 21.29 2.22
N LEU A 828 14.22 20.78 2.48
CA LEU A 828 13.98 19.38 2.79
C LEU A 828 13.40 18.73 1.54
N GLN A 829 14.17 17.86 0.89
CA GLN A 829 13.80 17.26 -0.39
C GLN A 829 13.59 15.76 -0.23
N PHE A 830 12.60 15.24 -0.93
CA PHE A 830 12.25 13.84 -0.89
C PHE A 830 12.44 13.25 -2.27
N VAL A 831 13.30 12.24 -2.36
CA VAL A 831 13.78 11.69 -3.62
C VAL A 831 13.35 10.24 -3.70
N LEU A 832 12.64 9.88 -4.77
CA LEU A 832 12.18 8.51 -5.00
C LEU A 832 13.14 7.79 -5.95
N ASP A 833 13.59 6.61 -5.52
CA ASP A 833 14.27 5.63 -6.36
C ASP A 833 13.23 4.81 -7.14
N ILE A 834 13.37 4.79 -8.46
CA ILE A 834 12.42 4.16 -9.39
C ILE A 834 12.81 2.74 -9.79
N ARG A 835 13.97 2.25 -9.38
CA ARG A 835 14.42 0.89 -9.73
C ARG A 835 13.52 -0.19 -9.12
N GLY A 836 12.81 0.16 -8.05
CA GLY A 836 11.75 -0.65 -7.44
C GLY A 836 12.27 -1.71 -6.47
N LEU A 837 11.53 -2.82 -6.38
CA LEU A 837 11.70 -3.84 -5.34
C LEU A 837 13.06 -4.52 -5.36
N GLY A 838 13.66 -4.65 -4.18
CA GLY A 838 14.96 -5.30 -3.96
C GLY A 838 16.18 -4.43 -4.23
N TYR A 839 16.00 -3.16 -4.57
CA TYR A 839 17.09 -2.19 -4.61
C TYR A 839 17.19 -1.42 -3.28
N ASP A 840 18.35 -1.50 -2.64
CA ASP A 840 18.66 -0.94 -1.31
C ASP A 840 19.76 0.13 -1.33
N SER A 841 20.36 0.34 -2.50
CA SER A 841 21.57 1.15 -2.69
C SER A 841 21.34 2.16 -3.83
N PRO A 842 20.61 3.26 -3.57
CA PRO A 842 20.28 4.26 -4.57
C PRO A 842 21.51 5.06 -5.01
N ASP A 843 21.61 5.33 -6.31
CA ASP A 843 22.47 6.38 -6.82
C ASP A 843 21.63 7.65 -6.93
N LEU A 844 21.77 8.53 -5.94
CA LEU A 844 21.08 9.83 -5.88
C LEU A 844 21.99 10.98 -6.33
N SER A 845 23.07 10.68 -7.04
CA SER A 845 24.00 11.72 -7.51
C SER A 845 23.38 12.61 -8.59
N GLU A 846 23.87 13.84 -8.70
CA GLU A 846 23.36 14.82 -9.66
C GLU A 846 23.54 14.30 -11.11
N GLY A 847 22.42 14.04 -11.79
CA GLY A 847 22.39 13.45 -13.14
C GLY A 847 22.17 11.93 -13.18
N ALA A 848 21.89 11.29 -12.04
CA ALA A 848 21.41 9.91 -11.99
C ALA A 848 19.99 9.82 -12.60
N THR A 849 19.77 8.79 -13.41
CA THR A 849 18.48 8.51 -14.07
C THR A 849 17.53 7.68 -13.20
N ASP A 850 18.06 7.13 -12.12
CA ASP A 850 17.43 6.09 -11.31
C ASP A 850 16.65 6.68 -10.12
N ALA A 851 16.65 8.01 -9.97
CA ALA A 851 15.94 8.68 -8.91
C ALA A 851 15.45 10.08 -9.31
N TYR A 852 14.32 10.50 -8.78
CA TYR A 852 13.76 11.82 -9.05
C TYR A 852 13.14 12.44 -7.79
N PRO A 853 13.19 13.78 -7.63
CA PRO A 853 12.56 14.44 -6.50
C PRO A 853 11.03 14.40 -6.65
N VAL A 854 10.32 14.02 -5.58
CA VAL A 854 8.86 13.93 -5.55
C VAL A 854 8.25 15.20 -4.97
N PHE A 855 8.86 15.71 -3.90
CA PHE A 855 8.41 16.91 -3.21
C PHE A 855 9.54 17.57 -2.42
N GLU A 856 9.30 18.83 -2.06
CA GLU A 856 10.27 19.67 -1.37
C GLU A 856 9.53 20.62 -0.42
N ILE A 857 10.01 20.69 0.83
CA ILE A 857 9.57 21.63 1.84
C ILE A 857 10.68 22.68 1.98
N ALA A 858 10.35 23.93 1.70
CA ALA A 858 11.28 25.03 1.90
C ALA A 858 11.00 25.69 3.24
N ILE A 859 12.03 25.74 4.07
CA ILE A 859 12.00 26.41 5.36
C ILE A 859 12.65 27.77 5.17
N HIS A 860 11.94 28.80 5.56
CA HIS A 860 12.50 30.13 5.66
C HIS A 860 11.98 30.85 6.89
N SER A 861 12.91 31.21 7.76
CA SER A 861 12.68 32.05 8.91
C SER A 861 13.82 33.06 8.98
N GLU A 862 13.49 34.33 9.07
CA GLU A 862 14.46 35.38 9.35
C GLU A 862 13.87 36.37 10.33
N ILE A 863 14.74 36.94 11.17
CA ILE A 863 14.37 38.06 12.02
C ILE A 863 13.87 39.25 11.18
N GLY A 864 12.70 39.79 11.52
CA GLY A 864 12.12 40.96 10.85
C GLY A 864 13.03 42.19 11.01
N ASP A 865 12.95 43.14 10.07
CA ASP A 865 13.84 44.31 10.08
C ASP A 865 13.62 45.20 11.33
N GLU A 866 12.39 45.28 11.85
CA GLU A 866 12.05 46.03 13.07
C GLU A 866 12.56 45.33 14.34
N ASP A 867 12.46 44.01 14.41
CA ASP A 867 12.96 43.20 15.54
C ASP A 867 14.49 43.16 15.55
N ALA A 868 15.12 43.09 14.36
CA ALA A 868 16.56 43.20 14.21
C ALA A 868 17.07 44.59 14.65
N GLU A 869 16.31 45.66 14.41
CA GLU A 869 16.61 47.00 14.95
C GLU A 869 16.46 47.03 16.48
N GLY A 870 15.49 46.32 17.06
CA GLY A 870 15.33 46.18 18.51
C GLY A 870 16.48 45.40 19.19
N VAL A 871 16.89 44.27 18.61
CA VAL A 871 18.07 43.50 19.07
C VAL A 871 19.32 44.35 18.92
N ARG A 872 19.48 45.02 17.77
CA ARG A 872 20.59 45.97 17.56
C ARG A 872 20.54 47.12 18.52
N ASP A 873 19.41 47.72 18.85
CA ASP A 873 19.33 48.81 19.83
C ASP A 873 19.71 48.33 21.24
N ALA A 874 19.39 47.08 21.58
CA ALA A 874 19.90 46.45 22.80
C ALA A 874 21.43 46.28 22.75
N THR A 875 21.99 45.82 21.63
CA THR A 875 23.44 45.63 21.41
C THR A 875 24.22 46.95 21.20
N ASP A 876 23.63 47.97 20.56
CA ASP A 876 24.17 49.30 20.18
C ASP A 876 23.92 50.35 21.28
N SER A 877 23.04 50.09 22.26
CA SER A 877 22.99 50.82 23.54
C SER A 877 24.33 50.75 24.33
N MET A 878 25.28 49.97 23.81
CA MET A 878 26.63 49.73 24.33
C MET A 878 27.69 50.50 23.52
N GLY A 879 27.69 51.83 23.59
CA GLY A 879 28.83 52.63 23.11
C GLY A 879 30.11 52.44 23.94
N ILE A 880 31.27 52.83 23.39
CA ILE A 880 32.67 52.77 23.93
C ILE A 880 32.86 53.15 25.43
N MET A 881 31.88 53.76 26.09
CA MET A 881 31.91 54.18 27.50
C MET A 881 31.10 53.27 28.45
N GLY A 882 30.40 52.25 27.95
CA GLY A 882 29.57 51.33 28.75
C GLY A 882 28.27 51.94 29.29
N PHE A 883 27.73 52.98 28.63
CA PHE A 883 26.37 53.50 28.78
C PHE A 883 26.04 54.47 27.63
N THR A 884 24.88 54.34 26.98
CA THR A 884 24.33 55.43 26.14
C THR A 884 22.88 55.77 26.44
N ASN A 885 22.05 54.86 26.99
CA ASN A 885 20.63 55.14 27.25
C ASN A 885 20.21 54.91 28.72
N LEU A 886 19.54 55.90 29.33
CA LEU A 886 18.99 55.83 30.70
C LEU A 886 17.58 55.22 30.73
N ASP A 887 17.00 54.93 29.56
CA ASP A 887 15.68 54.31 29.37
C ASP A 887 15.72 52.77 29.29
N ALA A 888 16.83 52.13 29.68
CA ALA A 888 16.92 50.67 29.72
C ALA A 888 15.93 50.07 30.76
N PRO A 889 15.29 48.92 30.47
CA PRO A 889 14.45 48.21 31.44
C PRO A 889 15.20 47.92 32.74
N ALA A 890 14.50 47.92 33.88
CA ALA A 890 15.09 47.46 35.14
C ALA A 890 15.41 45.96 35.03
N PRO A 891 16.58 45.48 35.51
CA PRO A 891 17.51 46.14 36.46
C PRO A 891 18.67 46.92 35.83
N ILE A 892 18.80 46.95 34.50
CA ILE A 892 19.92 47.56 33.76
C ILE A 892 20.00 49.08 34.02
N SER A 893 18.86 49.76 34.15
CA SER A 893 18.80 51.18 34.53
C SER A 893 19.42 51.48 35.91
N TYR A 894 19.27 50.59 36.90
CA TYR A 894 19.86 50.78 38.23
C TYR A 894 21.39 50.62 38.21
N LEU A 895 21.88 49.69 37.39
CA LEU A 895 23.31 49.48 37.17
C LEU A 895 23.93 50.70 36.44
N ASN A 896 23.26 51.21 35.41
CA ASN A 896 23.69 52.39 34.64
C ASN A 896 23.73 53.66 35.50
N ILE A 897 22.77 53.85 36.42
CA ILE A 897 22.76 54.95 37.39
C ILE A 897 23.91 54.83 38.40
N ALA A 898 24.19 53.62 38.90
CA ALA A 898 25.30 53.39 39.82
C ALA A 898 26.68 53.64 39.16
N GLN A 899 26.84 53.22 37.90
CA GLN A 899 28.05 53.41 37.11
C GLN A 899 28.29 54.88 36.75
N LEU A 900 27.24 55.63 36.40
CA LEU A 900 27.29 57.08 36.17
C LEU A 900 27.78 57.83 37.42
N VAL A 901 27.30 57.44 38.60
CA VAL A 901 27.72 58.04 39.88
C VAL A 901 29.22 57.77 40.16
N ILE A 902 29.71 56.57 39.87
CA ILE A 902 31.12 56.20 40.02
C ILE A 902 32.01 56.97 39.03
N TYR A 903 31.59 57.11 37.76
CA TYR A 903 32.29 57.89 36.75
C TYR A 903 32.38 59.38 37.09
N LEU A 904 31.29 59.98 37.58
CA LEU A 904 31.26 61.39 38.01
C LEU A 904 32.15 61.65 39.24
N VAL A 905 32.25 60.70 40.16
CA VAL A 905 33.17 60.76 41.30
C VAL A 905 34.63 60.62 40.86
N GLY A 906 34.93 59.72 39.91
CA GLY A 906 36.26 59.53 39.31
C GLY A 906 36.76 60.76 38.53
N LEU A 907 35.90 61.34 37.67
CA LEU A 907 36.17 62.59 36.95
C LEU A 907 36.34 63.78 37.91
N GLY A 908 35.52 63.86 38.97
CA GLY A 908 35.66 64.89 40.01
C GLY A 908 37.01 64.83 40.75
N LEU A 909 37.54 63.63 41.00
CA LEU A 909 38.86 63.44 41.62
C LEU A 909 40.01 63.76 40.66
N ALA A 910 39.89 63.42 39.38
CA ALA A 910 40.88 63.73 38.34
C ALA A 910 40.97 65.24 38.06
N VAL A 911 39.84 65.93 37.96
CA VAL A 911 39.77 67.39 37.77
C VAL A 911 40.29 68.15 39.00
N ASN A 912 39.93 67.73 40.22
CA ASN A 912 40.42 68.35 41.47
C ASN A 912 41.94 68.11 41.67
N GLY A 913 42.46 66.95 41.23
CA GLY A 913 43.89 66.66 41.16
C GLY A 913 44.63 67.55 40.15
N GLY A 914 44.07 67.73 38.94
CA GLY A 914 44.61 68.60 37.89
C GLY A 914 44.58 70.09 38.26
N MET A 915 43.50 70.58 38.87
CA MET A 915 43.38 71.97 39.32
C MET A 915 44.37 72.32 40.44
N LYS A 916 44.65 71.38 41.37
CA LYS A 916 45.68 71.55 42.41
C LYS A 916 47.13 71.47 41.89
N MET A 917 47.35 70.86 40.73
CA MET A 917 48.64 70.91 40.02
C MET A 917 48.79 72.23 39.25
N SER A 918 47.72 72.75 38.64
CA SER A 918 47.73 74.02 37.91
C SER A 918 47.86 75.25 38.82
N SER A 919 47.43 75.18 40.09
CA SER A 919 47.55 76.31 41.03
C SER A 919 48.91 76.41 41.72
N LYS A 920 49.91 75.61 41.33
CA LYS A 920 51.28 75.67 41.85
C LYS A 920 52.26 76.42 40.95
N ASP A 921 51.84 76.81 39.75
CA ASP A 921 52.68 77.53 38.77
C ASP A 921 52.44 79.06 38.77
N GLU A 922 51.76 79.62 39.79
CA GLU A 922 51.56 81.09 39.95
C GLU A 922 52.20 81.70 41.22
N GLU A 923 53.04 80.97 41.96
CA GLU A 923 53.98 81.57 42.93
C GLU A 923 55.39 80.98 42.77
N GLU A 924 56.06 81.34 41.67
CA GLU A 924 57.50 81.63 41.62
C GLU A 924 57.83 82.65 40.51
#